data_AF-A0A6I7Y2D1-F1
#
_entry.id   AF-A0A6I7Y2D1-F1
#
_cell.length_a   1.000
_cell.length_b   1.000
_cell.length_c   1.000
_cell.angle_alpha   90.00
_cell.angle_beta   90.00
_cell.angle_gamma   90.00
#
_symmetry.space_group_name_H-M   'P 1'
#
loop_
_entity.id
_entity.type
_entity.pdbx_description
1 polymer ?
#
loop_
_entity_poly.entity_id
_entity_poly.type
_entity_poly.pdbx_seq_one_letter_code
_entity_poly.pdbx_strand_id
1 'polypeptide(L)'
;MAREVWRDSAENEAASAVFHFFQQLIDRYRDNRPVMPLVVLQAAEADVPAAVDARVEQIVRQIHRANQPRRVPLKLLEGRGPTPYDAALDMVRTLTERPWETRGGSQYKPFAFPRSRLLGAIEQATEAVLRDPDPGGSRYQRDERILEELSALRWRAGRRGPGTWWNAFRESVRPETFVGAVVIAVLGVLLGEIGWLPTTLVAVGAVLGLAVVRLLTTSAPPLLWLRRASKWFATTSSLAAASTGYPSDGWSRFSPSGSWRVIRARAAVVAGRVADAAAGDERSRQFHLELRVQALLEDLRNNYRPHATDWRRGKRTVPPVVFLPKAAQGNGGIQLINALNNVRSRRSEVDPLLLLASLPAAEILRHTPPLPPDPPPTRTGAARARYEDWVSHLSIGQAPSATATPAWVLRLPLSTEQLTHEHAHAQLSTVRVRRTWVWWVMSRTTVACLVAGALLGTLLLSNQLANRYCHGPLTDFNTDSVRLTGPGGGDKECIGVATTTKVRFAEGNGLELDGAGAGITFDRVERAVAEENASIEPGDKYVTLVYAGPFTARSPEGTRKALEELTGVYLYQHHTNTLDFSVKLRVLTANGGQDMLQQIPAVKKIIEVAGRDPSVVGVVGLGRDTTDSPEATALLQRAGLPVVDTTNSGGYLATDYSNYFGLAATDQEQADAMGLVAKQVAGKAAGTRKPRALVLSRKLGNNDKDRYTLEQRKVGSAMLAKSGFALSEPVEYSLGRRSSADLDRPVQQICGADPAPDALYFAGRVEDVANLMSRLTHSCSRRPITVFTGDDLTKARLDASTDTTRNVTLYHTALAPMSRGRADGFYQESYRALQKLLPEGGTLPRLPASKPYEDLLFASGQSVISYSATAALYDAASHGDAVNSAAETWANLYAVNLRTMPTGTITFRGFIPYEAQAGHGLDVVQITYPDGRSHARIICGRAAGARALTPAECPLK
;
A
#
# COMPACT_ATOMS: atom_id res chain seq x y z
N MET A 1 42.02 -13.14 10.28
CA MET A 1 43.13 -14.05 9.91
C MET A 1 42.59 -15.20 9.07
N ALA A 2 43.29 -15.65 8.04
CA ALA A 2 42.82 -16.76 7.19
C ALA A 2 43.17 -18.09 7.87
N ARG A 3 42.17 -18.95 8.11
CA ARG A 3 42.35 -20.19 8.89
C ARG A 3 43.02 -21.25 8.02
N GLU A 4 44.17 -21.73 8.46
CA GLU A 4 44.85 -22.90 7.92
C GLU A 4 43.94 -24.14 8.11
N VAL A 5 43.87 -24.99 7.09
CA VAL A 5 42.93 -26.12 7.07
C VAL A 5 43.56 -27.46 6.71
N TRP A 6 44.80 -27.46 6.24
CA TRP A 6 45.57 -28.65 5.94
C TRP A 6 47.05 -28.34 6.07
N ARG A 7 47.81 -29.30 6.58
CA ARG A 7 49.25 -29.22 6.81
C ARG A 7 49.85 -30.60 6.61
N ASP A 8 50.95 -30.67 5.86
CA ASP A 8 51.72 -31.90 5.59
C ASP A 8 53.16 -31.53 5.22
N SER A 9 54.06 -32.50 5.16
CA SER A 9 55.44 -32.30 4.69
C SER A 9 55.57 -32.67 3.20
N ALA A 10 56.36 -31.91 2.44
CA ALA A 10 56.74 -32.34 1.09
C ALA A 10 57.71 -33.54 1.20
N GLU A 11 57.40 -34.63 0.52
CA GLU A 11 58.26 -35.84 0.53
C GLU A 11 59.53 -35.66 -0.32
N ASN A 12 59.49 -34.78 -1.32
CA ASN A 12 60.61 -34.44 -2.20
C ASN A 12 60.50 -33.00 -2.74
N GLU A 13 61.57 -32.53 -3.38
CA GLU A 13 61.65 -31.15 -3.90
C GLU A 13 60.60 -30.90 -4.99
N ALA A 14 60.37 -31.89 -5.86
CA ALA A 14 59.35 -31.85 -6.90
C ALA A 14 57.93 -31.61 -6.34
N ALA A 15 57.55 -32.29 -5.26
CA ALA A 15 56.25 -32.14 -4.60
C ALA A 15 56.03 -30.70 -4.12
N SER A 16 57.05 -30.10 -3.49
CA SER A 16 57.02 -28.72 -2.99
C SER A 16 56.85 -27.71 -4.13
N ALA A 17 57.67 -27.83 -5.18
CA ALA A 17 57.64 -26.93 -6.32
C ALA A 17 56.29 -26.96 -7.07
N VAL A 18 55.78 -28.16 -7.37
CA VAL A 18 54.49 -28.33 -8.05
C VAL A 18 53.35 -27.84 -7.16
N PHE A 19 53.39 -28.12 -5.85
CA PHE A 19 52.39 -27.63 -4.90
C PHE A 19 52.31 -26.11 -4.93
N HIS A 20 53.41 -25.40 -4.71
CA HIS A 20 53.41 -23.93 -4.65
C HIS A 20 52.96 -23.28 -5.96
N PHE A 21 53.42 -23.81 -7.11
CA PHE A 21 52.97 -23.37 -8.42
C PHE A 21 51.45 -23.52 -8.59
N PHE A 22 50.91 -24.68 -8.22
CA PHE A 22 49.49 -24.96 -8.37
C PHE A 22 48.61 -24.12 -7.41
N GLN A 23 49.05 -23.92 -6.17
CA GLN A 23 48.37 -23.03 -5.23
C GLN A 23 48.31 -21.59 -5.77
N GLN A 24 49.39 -21.10 -6.38
CA GLN A 24 49.45 -19.77 -6.95
C GLN A 24 48.44 -19.58 -8.10
N LEU A 25 48.26 -20.58 -8.97
CA LEU A 25 47.25 -20.54 -10.05
C LEU A 25 45.82 -20.49 -9.50
N ILE A 26 45.53 -21.23 -8.43
CA ILE A 26 44.22 -21.23 -7.78
C ILE A 26 43.94 -19.90 -7.08
N ASP A 27 44.91 -19.39 -6.32
CA ASP A 27 44.72 -18.23 -5.44
C ASP A 27 44.71 -16.91 -6.22
N ARG A 28 45.52 -16.78 -7.28
CA ARG A 28 45.53 -15.57 -8.12
C ARG A 28 44.33 -15.46 -9.06
N TYR A 29 43.55 -16.54 -9.25
CA TYR A 29 42.42 -16.58 -10.18
C TYR A 29 41.41 -15.44 -9.99
N ARG A 30 41.21 -15.00 -8.74
CA ARG A 30 40.31 -13.90 -8.41
C ARG A 30 40.80 -12.56 -8.96
N ASP A 31 42.07 -12.26 -8.74
CA ASP A 31 42.64 -10.92 -8.92
C ASP A 31 43.18 -10.74 -10.35
N ASN A 32 43.74 -11.81 -10.93
CA ASN A 32 44.19 -11.86 -12.31
C ASN A 32 43.89 -13.26 -12.85
N ARG A 33 42.90 -13.41 -13.74
CA ARG A 33 42.48 -14.71 -14.31
C ARG A 33 43.59 -15.22 -15.24
N PRO A 34 44.50 -16.10 -14.76
CA PRO A 34 45.57 -16.61 -15.58
C PRO A 34 45.00 -17.50 -16.67
N VAL A 35 45.74 -17.65 -17.77
CA VAL A 35 45.46 -18.72 -18.73
C VAL A 35 45.67 -20.06 -18.00
N MET A 36 44.64 -20.91 -17.98
CA MET A 36 44.65 -22.17 -17.23
C MET A 36 45.28 -23.31 -18.05
N PRO A 37 46.45 -23.85 -17.64
CA PRO A 37 47.12 -24.92 -18.38
C PRO A 37 46.49 -26.30 -18.13
N LEU A 38 46.77 -27.25 -19.03
CA LEU A 38 46.68 -28.68 -18.75
C LEU A 38 48.07 -29.12 -18.25
N VAL A 39 48.26 -29.19 -16.93
CA VAL A 39 49.56 -29.52 -16.34
C VAL A 39 49.77 -31.03 -16.38
N VAL A 40 50.85 -31.46 -17.02
CA VAL A 40 51.25 -32.87 -17.11
C VAL A 40 52.61 -33.04 -16.45
N LEU A 41 52.64 -33.82 -15.38
CA LEU A 41 53.85 -34.22 -14.68
C LEU A 41 54.40 -35.51 -15.29
N GLN A 42 55.70 -35.56 -15.59
CA GLN A 42 56.36 -36.74 -16.14
C GLN A 42 57.81 -36.79 -15.65
N ALA A 43 58.39 -37.98 -15.51
CA ALA A 43 59.82 -38.12 -15.26
C ALA A 43 60.63 -37.55 -16.44
N ALA A 44 61.77 -36.92 -16.16
CA ALA A 44 62.62 -36.34 -17.19
C ALA A 44 63.36 -37.40 -18.01
N GLU A 45 63.74 -38.51 -17.37
CA GLU A 45 64.43 -39.62 -18.02
C GLU A 45 63.42 -40.59 -18.68
N ALA A 46 63.74 -41.09 -19.89
CA ALA A 46 62.82 -41.89 -20.69
C ALA A 46 62.68 -43.35 -20.22
N ASP A 47 63.65 -43.88 -19.47
CA ASP A 47 63.68 -45.24 -18.94
C ASP A 47 63.90 -45.20 -17.42
N VAL A 48 62.80 -45.16 -16.65
CA VAL A 48 62.81 -45.06 -15.19
C VAL A 48 62.08 -46.24 -14.55
N PRO A 49 62.51 -46.70 -13.35
CA PRO A 49 61.81 -47.75 -12.61
C PRO A 49 60.37 -47.35 -12.28
N ALA A 50 59.45 -48.33 -12.22
CA ALA A 50 58.04 -48.11 -11.88
C ALA A 50 57.82 -47.39 -10.53
N ALA A 51 58.77 -47.47 -9.61
CA ALA A 51 58.75 -46.74 -8.34
C ALA A 51 58.86 -45.21 -8.52
N VAL A 52 59.54 -44.73 -9.57
CA VAL A 52 59.66 -43.30 -9.90
C VAL A 52 58.33 -42.79 -10.45
N ASP A 53 57.69 -43.52 -11.36
CA ASP A 53 56.35 -43.19 -11.87
C ASP A 53 55.30 -43.14 -10.75
N ALA A 54 55.37 -44.07 -9.79
CA ALA A 54 54.47 -44.09 -8.63
C ALA A 54 54.60 -42.82 -7.76
N ARG A 55 55.79 -42.24 -7.66
CA ARG A 55 56.03 -40.99 -6.92
C ARG A 55 55.41 -39.78 -7.62
N VAL A 56 55.43 -39.74 -8.96
CA VAL A 56 54.74 -38.69 -9.73
C VAL A 56 53.22 -38.76 -9.52
N GLU A 57 52.64 -39.97 -9.50
CA GLU A 57 51.23 -40.18 -9.15
C GLU A 57 50.92 -39.71 -7.71
N GLN A 58 51.81 -39.99 -6.76
CA GLN A 58 51.65 -39.59 -5.36
C GLN A 58 51.60 -38.06 -5.18
N ILE A 59 52.39 -37.30 -5.96
CA ILE A 59 52.34 -35.82 -5.98
C ILE A 59 50.94 -35.33 -6.35
N VAL A 60 50.33 -35.88 -7.40
CA VAL A 60 48.97 -35.50 -7.83
C VAL A 60 47.94 -35.79 -6.73
N ARG A 61 48.05 -36.96 -6.08
CA ARG A 61 47.16 -37.36 -4.96
C ARG A 61 47.39 -36.49 -3.71
N GLN A 62 48.62 -36.07 -3.42
CA GLN A 62 48.91 -35.17 -2.30
C GLN A 62 48.31 -33.78 -2.51
N ILE A 63 48.46 -33.21 -3.72
CA ILE A 63 47.88 -31.90 -4.05
C ILE A 63 46.35 -31.95 -4.04
N HIS A 64 45.74 -33.05 -4.49
CA HIS A 64 44.30 -33.27 -4.38
C HIS A 64 43.85 -33.25 -2.90
N ARG A 65 44.47 -34.06 -2.03
CA ARG A 65 44.20 -34.11 -0.58
C ARG A 65 44.35 -32.73 0.07
N ALA A 66 45.39 -31.98 -0.29
CA ALA A 66 45.64 -30.65 0.24
C ALA A 66 44.54 -29.62 -0.11
N ASN A 67 43.87 -29.80 -1.25
CA ASN A 67 42.84 -28.89 -1.73
C ASN A 67 41.42 -29.25 -1.27
N GLN A 68 41.18 -30.48 -0.81
CA GLN A 68 39.88 -30.94 -0.30
C GLN A 68 39.25 -30.01 0.76
N PRO A 69 39.95 -29.58 1.82
CA PRO A 69 39.36 -28.75 2.86
C PRO A 69 39.30 -27.25 2.51
N ARG A 70 39.85 -26.82 1.37
CA ARG A 70 39.95 -25.41 0.95
C ARG A 70 38.66 -24.81 0.38
N ARG A 71 37.65 -25.65 0.11
CA ARG A 71 36.40 -25.29 -0.60
C ARG A 71 36.59 -24.94 -2.09
N VAL A 72 37.65 -25.43 -2.70
CA VAL A 72 37.90 -25.32 -4.15
C VAL A 72 37.00 -26.32 -4.90
N PRO A 73 36.40 -25.96 -6.05
CA PRO A 73 35.68 -26.94 -6.87
C PRO A 73 36.67 -27.94 -7.45
N LEU A 74 36.73 -29.14 -6.86
CA LEU A 74 37.67 -30.20 -7.23
C LEU A 74 36.97 -31.51 -7.62
N LYS A 75 37.63 -32.26 -8.49
CA LYS A 75 37.21 -33.58 -8.93
C LYS A 75 38.43 -34.46 -9.22
N LEU A 76 38.50 -35.62 -8.58
CA LEU A 76 39.40 -36.71 -8.94
C LEU A 76 38.75 -37.56 -10.04
N LEU A 77 39.52 -37.89 -11.08
CA LEU A 77 39.08 -38.74 -12.19
C LEU A 77 39.83 -40.07 -12.18
N GLU A 78 39.06 -41.13 -12.45
CA GLU A 78 39.57 -42.47 -12.71
C GLU A 78 38.91 -42.96 -14.00
N GLY A 79 39.70 -43.40 -14.97
CA GLY A 79 39.17 -43.93 -16.22
C GLY A 79 38.53 -45.31 -16.00
N ARG A 80 37.25 -45.43 -16.35
CA ARG A 80 36.50 -46.70 -16.26
C ARG A 80 35.80 -46.95 -17.59
N GLY A 81 36.16 -48.03 -18.27
CA GLY A 81 35.52 -48.41 -19.53
C GLY A 81 36.20 -49.61 -20.19
N PRO A 82 35.50 -50.34 -21.06
CA PRO A 82 36.06 -51.49 -21.79
C PRO A 82 37.04 -51.06 -22.88
N THR A 83 36.91 -49.83 -23.40
CA THR A 83 37.86 -49.23 -24.35
C THR A 83 38.42 -47.92 -23.79
N PRO A 84 39.61 -47.48 -24.25
CA PRO A 84 40.15 -46.17 -23.88
C PRO A 84 39.22 -44.99 -24.18
N TYR A 85 38.45 -45.08 -25.26
CA TYR A 85 37.44 -44.10 -25.61
C TYR A 85 36.29 -44.06 -24.59
N ASP A 86 35.76 -45.22 -24.19
CA ASP A 86 34.69 -45.30 -23.20
C ASP A 86 35.15 -44.77 -21.83
N ALA A 87 36.39 -45.08 -21.45
CA ALA A 87 37.00 -44.58 -20.23
C ALA A 87 37.16 -43.04 -20.25
N ALA A 88 37.59 -42.47 -21.38
CA ALA A 88 37.67 -41.02 -21.56
C ALA A 88 36.29 -40.35 -21.53
N LEU A 89 35.29 -40.97 -22.17
CA LEU A 89 33.92 -40.47 -22.19
C LEU A 89 33.28 -40.50 -20.80
N ASP A 90 33.51 -41.57 -20.02
CA ASP A 90 33.05 -41.69 -18.63
C ASP A 90 33.64 -40.59 -17.74
N MET A 91 34.92 -40.25 -17.93
CA MET A 91 35.54 -39.13 -17.21
C MET A 91 34.84 -37.78 -17.48
N VAL A 92 34.49 -37.50 -18.74
CA VAL A 92 33.73 -36.28 -19.11
C VAL A 92 32.30 -36.30 -18.55
N ARG A 93 31.63 -37.46 -18.57
CA ARG A 93 30.32 -37.66 -17.93
C ARG A 93 30.41 -37.45 -16.42
N THR A 94 31.45 -37.95 -15.77
CA THR A 94 31.71 -37.76 -14.34
C THR A 94 31.88 -36.28 -13.97
N LEU A 95 32.50 -35.46 -14.83
CA LEU A 95 32.61 -34.01 -14.61
C LEU A 95 31.27 -33.26 -14.73
N THR A 96 30.34 -33.76 -15.56
CA THR A 96 29.12 -33.03 -15.95
C THR A 96 27.85 -33.54 -15.27
N GLU A 97 27.81 -34.81 -14.88
CA GLU A 97 26.62 -35.51 -14.40
C GLU A 97 26.71 -35.89 -12.92
N ARG A 98 27.92 -36.14 -12.41
CA ARG A 98 28.16 -36.43 -10.99
C ARG A 98 28.45 -35.14 -10.20
N PRO A 99 28.05 -35.08 -8.92
CA PRO A 99 28.40 -33.92 -8.09
C PRO A 99 29.91 -33.81 -7.93
N TRP A 100 30.41 -32.58 -7.92
CA TRP A 100 31.79 -32.26 -7.56
C TRP A 100 31.99 -32.48 -6.05
N GLU A 101 33.21 -32.80 -5.62
CA GLU A 101 33.51 -33.23 -4.25
C GLU A 101 33.16 -32.16 -3.21
N THR A 102 33.15 -30.88 -3.58
CA THR A 102 32.84 -29.77 -2.67
C THR A 102 31.38 -29.35 -2.62
N ARG A 103 30.43 -30.23 -2.98
CA ARG A 103 28.98 -29.91 -3.00
C ARG A 103 28.43 -29.29 -1.70
N GLY A 104 28.94 -29.70 -0.53
CA GLY A 104 28.53 -29.15 0.78
C GLY A 104 29.43 -28.03 1.32
N GLY A 105 30.63 -27.86 0.77
CA GLY A 105 31.64 -26.89 1.23
C GLY A 105 31.82 -25.68 0.30
N SER A 106 31.39 -25.79 -0.96
CA SER A 106 31.55 -24.74 -1.97
C SER A 106 30.80 -23.48 -1.57
N GLN A 107 31.40 -22.34 -1.88
CA GLN A 107 30.80 -21.03 -1.62
C GLN A 107 29.66 -20.68 -2.60
N TYR A 108 29.43 -21.53 -3.62
CA TYR A 108 28.63 -21.18 -4.80
C TYR A 108 27.55 -22.20 -5.09
N LYS A 109 26.55 -21.79 -5.90
CA LYS A 109 25.61 -22.74 -6.50
C LYS A 109 26.39 -23.82 -7.27
N PRO A 110 25.93 -25.08 -7.26
CA PRO A 110 26.50 -26.14 -8.09
C PRO A 110 26.65 -25.71 -9.55
N PHE A 111 27.63 -26.30 -10.26
CA PHE A 111 27.76 -26.06 -11.70
C PHE A 111 26.51 -26.54 -12.43
N ALA A 112 26.06 -25.72 -13.38
CA ALA A 112 24.98 -26.09 -14.30
C ALA A 112 25.57 -26.51 -15.65
N PHE A 113 25.20 -27.70 -16.13
CA PHE A 113 25.69 -28.28 -17.39
C PHE A 113 24.55 -28.51 -18.41
N PRO A 114 23.87 -27.45 -18.88
CA PRO A 114 22.73 -27.61 -19.78
C PRO A 114 23.08 -28.16 -21.17
N ARG A 115 24.29 -27.95 -21.69
CA ARG A 115 24.72 -28.48 -23.01
C ARG A 115 25.11 -29.93 -22.91
N SER A 116 25.89 -30.30 -21.87
CA SER A 116 26.23 -31.70 -21.64
C SER A 116 24.98 -32.55 -21.39
N ARG A 117 23.97 -32.01 -20.68
CA ARG A 117 22.66 -32.69 -20.51
C ARG A 117 21.87 -32.88 -21.82
N LEU A 118 22.02 -31.96 -22.77
CA LEU A 118 21.40 -32.10 -24.09
C LEU A 118 22.06 -33.24 -24.88
N LEU A 119 23.39 -33.30 -24.87
CA LEU A 119 24.14 -34.41 -25.47
C LEU A 119 23.82 -35.75 -24.78
N GLY A 120 23.67 -35.76 -23.45
CA GLY A 120 23.23 -36.96 -22.73
C GLY A 120 21.82 -37.42 -23.09
N ALA A 121 20.93 -36.51 -23.47
CA ALA A 121 19.61 -36.87 -23.99
C ALA A 121 19.72 -37.56 -25.35
N ILE A 122 20.59 -37.04 -26.23
CA ILE A 122 20.86 -37.62 -27.56
C ILE A 122 21.48 -39.02 -27.42
N GLU A 123 22.46 -39.18 -26.53
CA GLU A 123 23.07 -40.48 -26.23
C GLU A 123 22.06 -41.47 -25.67
N GLN A 124 21.22 -41.05 -24.72
CA GLN A 124 20.17 -41.90 -24.15
C GLN A 124 19.16 -42.35 -25.20
N ALA A 125 18.75 -41.45 -26.11
CA ALA A 125 17.88 -41.79 -27.23
C ALA A 125 18.57 -42.74 -28.22
N THR A 126 19.85 -42.49 -28.52
CA THR A 126 20.65 -43.33 -29.41
C THR A 126 20.80 -44.74 -28.85
N GLU A 127 21.11 -44.85 -27.56
CA GLU A 127 21.24 -46.13 -26.87
C GLU A 127 19.93 -46.91 -26.84
N ALA A 128 18.80 -46.23 -26.62
CA ALA A 128 17.47 -46.86 -26.64
C ALA A 128 17.15 -47.47 -28.02
N VAL A 129 17.45 -46.75 -29.11
CA VAL A 129 17.24 -47.25 -30.48
C VAL A 129 18.22 -48.36 -30.84
N LEU A 130 19.47 -48.29 -30.39
CA LEU A 130 20.48 -49.34 -30.64
C LEU A 130 20.17 -50.66 -29.89
N ARG A 131 19.43 -50.61 -28.78
CA ARG A 131 18.99 -51.81 -28.03
C ARG A 131 17.84 -52.55 -28.72
N ASP A 132 17.10 -51.88 -29.60
CA ASP A 132 15.98 -52.44 -30.38
C ASP A 132 16.20 -52.21 -31.89
N PRO A 133 17.20 -52.90 -32.48
CA PRO A 133 17.60 -52.70 -33.86
C PRO A 133 16.51 -53.19 -34.82
N ASP A 134 16.18 -52.37 -35.82
CA ASP A 134 15.30 -52.75 -36.93
C ASP A 134 16.13 -53.47 -38.03
N PRO A 135 15.95 -54.78 -38.24
CA PRO A 135 16.73 -55.54 -39.22
C PRO A 135 16.24 -55.24 -40.64
N GLY A 136 16.87 -54.26 -41.27
CA GLY A 136 16.57 -53.82 -42.64
C GLY A 136 16.51 -52.30 -42.83
N GLY A 137 16.54 -51.54 -41.73
CA GLY A 137 16.45 -50.09 -41.75
C GLY A 137 17.69 -49.40 -42.33
N SER A 138 17.47 -48.41 -43.20
CA SER A 138 18.51 -47.50 -43.70
C SER A 138 19.10 -46.61 -42.59
N ARG A 139 20.30 -46.06 -42.79
CA ARG A 139 20.92 -45.09 -41.84
C ARG A 139 20.00 -43.91 -41.54
N TYR A 140 19.25 -43.44 -42.55
CA TYR A 140 18.30 -42.33 -42.41
C TYR A 140 17.14 -42.68 -41.46
N GLN A 141 16.55 -43.88 -41.59
CA GLN A 141 15.47 -44.35 -40.72
C GLN A 141 15.93 -44.53 -39.27
N ARG A 142 17.19 -44.97 -39.07
CA ARG A 142 17.79 -45.04 -37.73
C ARG A 142 17.89 -43.66 -37.08
N ASP A 143 18.41 -42.67 -37.80
CA ASP A 143 18.56 -41.29 -37.30
C ASP A 143 17.19 -40.66 -36.98
N GLU A 144 16.16 -40.95 -37.77
CA GLU A 144 14.79 -40.50 -37.53
C GLU A 144 14.18 -41.13 -36.26
N ARG A 145 14.32 -42.44 -36.06
CA ARG A 145 13.90 -43.12 -34.81
C ARG A 145 14.60 -42.54 -33.58
N ILE A 146 15.88 -42.18 -33.69
CA ILE A 146 16.61 -41.53 -32.58
C ILE A 146 16.02 -40.15 -32.27
N LEU A 147 15.61 -39.39 -33.29
CA LEU A 147 14.95 -38.09 -33.08
C LEU A 147 13.55 -38.23 -32.48
N GLU A 148 12.80 -39.26 -32.85
CA GLU A 148 11.51 -39.59 -32.24
C GLU A 148 11.67 -39.91 -30.76
N GLU A 149 12.63 -40.78 -30.41
CA GLU A 149 12.93 -41.12 -29.02
C GLU A 149 13.46 -39.91 -28.24
N LEU A 150 14.30 -39.07 -28.84
CA LEU A 150 14.76 -37.81 -28.25
C LEU A 150 13.61 -36.84 -27.98
N SER A 151 12.61 -36.82 -28.88
CA SER A 151 11.39 -36.04 -28.71
C SER A 151 10.52 -36.59 -27.58
N ALA A 152 10.43 -37.92 -27.43
CA ALA A 152 9.76 -38.60 -26.32
C ALA A 152 10.44 -38.31 -24.97
N LEU A 153 11.77 -38.26 -24.95
CA LEU A 153 12.59 -37.78 -23.83
C LEU A 153 12.51 -36.26 -23.61
N ARG A 154 11.74 -35.54 -24.43
CA ARG A 154 11.54 -34.08 -24.33
C ARG A 154 12.84 -33.29 -24.37
N TRP A 155 13.84 -33.78 -25.13
CA TRP A 155 15.17 -33.18 -25.25
C TRP A 155 15.90 -32.98 -23.91
N ARG A 156 15.65 -33.88 -22.93
CA ARG A 156 16.29 -33.86 -21.61
C ARG A 156 16.68 -35.28 -21.20
N ALA A 157 17.94 -35.44 -20.75
CA ALA A 157 18.37 -36.71 -20.14
C ALA A 157 17.54 -36.99 -18.89
N GLY A 158 16.92 -38.17 -18.83
CA GLY A 158 16.03 -38.57 -17.73
C GLY A 158 16.79 -39.22 -16.58
N ARG A 159 16.40 -38.91 -15.33
CA ARG A 159 16.50 -39.89 -14.23
C ARG A 159 15.15 -40.60 -14.17
N ARG A 160 15.12 -41.92 -14.35
CA ARG A 160 13.90 -42.71 -14.15
C ARG A 160 13.46 -42.53 -12.69
N GLY A 161 12.33 -41.85 -12.48
CA GLY A 161 11.71 -41.64 -11.18
C GLY A 161 10.44 -40.77 -11.30
N PRO A 162 9.24 -41.29 -10.97
CA PRO A 162 7.99 -40.57 -11.14
C PRO A 162 7.77 -39.61 -9.97
N GLY A 163 8.18 -38.35 -10.12
CA GLY A 163 7.80 -37.28 -9.19
C GLY A 163 6.47 -36.66 -9.61
N THR A 164 5.36 -37.05 -8.98
CA THR A 164 4.02 -36.48 -9.25
C THR A 164 3.99 -34.99 -8.96
N TRP A 165 3.31 -34.22 -9.81
CA TRP A 165 3.24 -32.74 -9.72
C TRP A 165 2.78 -32.24 -8.34
N TRP A 166 1.95 -33.04 -7.66
CA TRP A 166 1.30 -32.74 -6.40
C TRP A 166 2.22 -32.74 -5.18
N ASN A 167 3.21 -33.62 -5.12
CA ASN A 167 4.15 -33.65 -3.99
C ASN A 167 5.07 -32.42 -3.97
N ALA A 168 5.49 -31.92 -5.12
CA ALA A 168 6.33 -30.74 -5.22
C ALA A 168 5.55 -29.40 -5.15
N PHE A 169 4.24 -29.38 -5.46
CA PHE A 169 3.39 -28.24 -5.12
C PHE A 169 3.22 -28.13 -3.61
N ARG A 170 2.91 -29.25 -2.94
CA ARG A 170 2.90 -29.31 -1.47
C ARG A 170 4.20 -28.84 -0.84
N GLU A 171 5.36 -29.13 -1.43
CA GLU A 171 6.65 -28.66 -0.92
C GLU A 171 6.94 -27.16 -1.12
N SER A 172 6.32 -26.51 -2.11
CA SER A 172 6.56 -25.08 -2.42
C SER A 172 5.60 -24.12 -1.74
N VAL A 173 4.48 -24.63 -1.21
CA VAL A 173 3.44 -23.87 -0.50
C VAL A 173 3.41 -24.22 1.00
N ARG A 174 4.41 -24.95 1.52
CA ARG A 174 4.48 -25.18 2.97
C ARG A 174 4.70 -23.85 3.71
N PRO A 175 4.09 -23.65 4.89
CA PRO A 175 4.36 -22.48 5.73
C PRO A 175 5.84 -22.35 6.08
N GLU A 176 6.55 -23.48 6.16
CA GLU A 176 7.99 -23.57 6.41
C GLU A 176 8.85 -23.00 5.26
N THR A 177 8.28 -22.81 4.07
CA THR A 177 9.00 -22.28 2.91
C THR A 177 8.76 -20.78 2.74
N PHE A 178 9.83 -20.06 2.37
CA PHE A 178 9.79 -18.61 2.16
C PHE A 178 8.66 -18.13 1.24
N VAL A 179 8.30 -18.94 0.22
CA VAL A 179 7.22 -18.61 -0.71
C VAL A 179 5.85 -18.74 -0.03
N GLY A 180 5.64 -19.79 0.77
CA GLY A 180 4.43 -19.95 1.57
C GLY A 180 4.24 -18.81 2.58
N ALA A 181 5.30 -18.43 3.31
CA ALA A 181 5.24 -17.33 4.28
C ALA A 181 4.94 -15.96 3.63
N VAL A 182 5.53 -15.65 2.48
CA VAL A 182 5.26 -14.39 1.75
C VAL A 182 3.83 -14.36 1.20
N VAL A 183 3.34 -15.48 0.64
CA VAL A 183 1.96 -15.55 0.13
C VAL A 183 0.95 -15.41 1.26
N ILE A 184 1.17 -16.06 2.41
CA ILE A 184 0.29 -15.94 3.59
C ILE A 184 0.31 -14.50 4.13
N ALA A 185 1.49 -13.86 4.22
CA ALA A 185 1.60 -12.49 4.69
C ALA A 185 0.89 -11.50 3.76
N VAL A 186 1.09 -11.61 2.43
CA VAL A 186 0.44 -10.76 1.43
C VAL A 186 -1.08 -10.96 1.43
N LEU A 187 -1.55 -12.21 1.52
CA LEU A 187 -2.98 -12.51 1.59
C LEU A 187 -3.61 -12.00 2.88
N GLY A 188 -2.92 -12.08 4.03
CA GLY A 188 -3.39 -11.53 5.29
C GLY A 188 -3.56 -10.01 5.28
N VAL A 189 -2.65 -9.29 4.62
CA VAL A 189 -2.76 -7.83 4.44
C VAL A 189 -3.90 -7.47 3.49
N LEU A 190 -4.01 -8.15 2.34
CA LEU A 190 -5.07 -7.89 1.36
C LEU A 190 -6.47 -8.19 1.92
N LEU A 191 -6.61 -9.22 2.77
CA LEU A 191 -7.88 -9.56 3.40
C LEU A 191 -8.39 -8.45 4.35
N GLY A 192 -7.49 -7.67 4.94
CA GLY A 192 -7.81 -6.57 5.83
C GLY A 192 -8.23 -5.27 5.13
N GLU A 193 -7.79 -5.05 3.88
CA GLU A 193 -7.96 -3.75 3.20
C GLU A 193 -8.96 -3.76 2.03
N ILE A 194 -9.13 -4.86 1.30
CA ILE A 194 -9.77 -4.80 -0.05
C ILE A 194 -10.99 -5.73 -0.17
N GLY A 195 -11.41 -6.39 0.92
CA GLY A 195 -12.49 -7.36 0.89
C GLY A 195 -12.11 -8.69 0.22
N TRP A 196 -12.99 -9.69 0.32
CA TRP A 196 -12.66 -11.09 0.05
C TRP A 196 -12.47 -11.41 -1.45
N LEU A 197 -13.25 -10.78 -2.34
CA LEU A 197 -13.23 -11.02 -3.79
C LEU A 197 -11.89 -10.70 -4.46
N PRO A 198 -11.32 -9.48 -4.33
CA PRO A 198 -10.04 -9.16 -4.96
C PRO A 198 -8.87 -9.93 -4.34
N THR A 199 -8.93 -10.22 -3.04
CA THR A 199 -7.93 -11.06 -2.37
C THR A 199 -7.93 -12.48 -2.95
N THR A 200 -9.10 -13.03 -3.27
CA THR A 200 -9.25 -14.34 -3.90
C THR A 200 -8.70 -14.33 -5.33
N LEU A 201 -8.94 -13.27 -6.11
CA LEU A 201 -8.41 -13.12 -7.47
C LEU A 201 -6.87 -13.02 -7.49
N VAL A 202 -6.27 -12.30 -6.55
CA VAL A 202 -4.82 -12.22 -6.39
C VAL A 202 -4.24 -13.58 -5.98
N ALA A 203 -4.90 -14.30 -5.07
CA ALA A 203 -4.49 -15.66 -4.68
C ALA A 203 -4.52 -16.63 -5.87
N VAL A 204 -5.62 -16.64 -6.63
CA VAL A 204 -5.80 -17.48 -7.83
C VAL A 204 -4.78 -17.09 -8.90
N GLY A 205 -4.55 -15.80 -9.14
CA GLY A 205 -3.55 -15.29 -10.07
C GLY A 205 -2.12 -15.71 -9.69
N ALA A 206 -1.76 -15.67 -8.40
CA ALA A 206 -0.46 -16.12 -7.93
C ALA A 206 -0.28 -17.63 -8.10
N VAL A 207 -1.32 -18.42 -7.82
CA VAL A 207 -1.32 -19.88 -8.02
C VAL A 207 -1.23 -20.24 -9.50
N LEU A 208 -1.99 -19.54 -10.36
CA LEU A 208 -1.92 -19.69 -11.82
C LEU A 208 -0.54 -19.28 -12.35
N GLY A 209 0.05 -18.19 -11.85
CA GLY A 209 1.40 -17.77 -12.20
C GLY A 209 2.45 -18.83 -11.85
N LEU A 210 2.38 -19.41 -10.65
CA LEU A 210 3.24 -20.51 -10.23
C LEU A 210 3.02 -21.77 -11.08
N ALA A 211 1.77 -22.09 -11.41
CA ALA A 211 1.42 -23.20 -12.30
C ALA A 211 1.96 -22.98 -13.72
N VAL A 212 1.86 -21.78 -14.27
CA VAL A 212 2.38 -21.40 -15.60
C VAL A 212 3.90 -21.45 -15.62
N VAL A 213 4.59 -20.90 -14.62
CA VAL A 213 6.06 -20.99 -14.48
C VAL A 213 6.50 -22.45 -14.41
N ARG A 214 5.73 -23.31 -13.73
CA ARG A 214 6.03 -24.75 -13.68
C ARG A 214 5.74 -25.44 -15.00
N LEU A 215 4.61 -25.18 -15.65
CA LEU A 215 4.26 -25.70 -16.98
C LEU A 215 5.37 -25.36 -18.00
N LEU A 216 5.87 -24.12 -17.97
CA LEU A 216 7.01 -23.65 -18.77
C LEU A 216 8.34 -24.36 -18.45
N THR A 217 8.50 -24.89 -17.23
CA THR A 217 9.73 -25.56 -16.79
C THR A 217 9.67 -27.09 -16.85
N THR A 218 8.49 -27.72 -16.80
CA THR A 218 8.31 -29.19 -16.76
C THR A 218 7.81 -29.81 -18.07
N SER A 219 7.08 -29.07 -18.90
CA SER A 219 6.68 -29.53 -20.25
C SER A 219 7.82 -29.28 -21.25
N ALA A 220 7.91 -30.03 -22.36
CA ALA A 220 8.80 -29.69 -23.47
C ALA A 220 8.24 -28.42 -24.15
N PRO A 221 8.83 -27.22 -24.02
CA PRO A 221 8.10 -26.00 -24.40
C PRO A 221 8.17 -25.73 -25.91
N PRO A 222 7.21 -24.98 -26.48
CA PRO A 222 7.35 -24.38 -27.80
C PRO A 222 8.68 -23.59 -27.90
N LEU A 223 9.10 -22.93 -26.81
CA LEU A 223 10.26 -22.03 -26.71
C LEU A 223 11.65 -22.70 -26.51
N LEU A 224 11.81 -24.01 -26.78
CA LEU A 224 13.13 -24.67 -26.59
C LEU A 224 14.26 -24.00 -27.38
N TRP A 225 13.99 -23.40 -28.54
CA TRP A 225 14.99 -22.70 -29.34
C TRP A 225 15.62 -21.49 -28.62
N LEU A 226 14.92 -20.90 -27.64
CA LEU A 226 15.42 -19.80 -26.81
C LEU A 226 16.38 -20.28 -25.70
N ARG A 227 16.49 -21.59 -25.46
CA ARG A 227 17.42 -22.13 -24.45
C ARG A 227 18.86 -21.92 -24.89
N ARG A 228 19.73 -21.63 -23.91
CA ARG A 228 21.18 -21.45 -24.13
C ARG A 228 21.85 -22.68 -24.75
N ALA A 229 21.43 -23.88 -24.35
CA ALA A 229 21.94 -25.13 -24.91
C ALA A 229 21.55 -25.29 -26.38
N SER A 230 20.29 -25.03 -26.72
CA SER A 230 19.76 -25.10 -28.09
C SER A 230 20.38 -24.04 -29.01
N LYS A 231 20.57 -22.81 -28.52
CA LYS A 231 21.34 -21.78 -29.24
C LYS A 231 22.76 -22.25 -29.52
N TRP A 232 23.48 -22.72 -28.51
CA TRP A 232 24.85 -23.21 -28.70
C TRP A 232 24.91 -24.35 -29.72
N PHE A 233 23.96 -25.28 -29.64
CA PHE A 233 23.86 -26.41 -30.54
C PHE A 233 23.61 -25.94 -32.00
N ALA A 234 22.75 -24.94 -32.18
CA ALA A 234 22.43 -24.34 -33.48
C ALA A 234 23.55 -23.45 -34.06
N THR A 235 24.40 -22.84 -33.23
CA THR A 235 25.39 -21.85 -33.69
C THR A 235 26.84 -22.31 -33.56
N THR A 236 27.12 -23.48 -32.99
CA THR A 236 28.51 -23.93 -32.83
C THR A 236 29.14 -24.30 -34.19
N SER A 237 30.34 -23.78 -34.44
CA SER A 237 31.09 -23.98 -35.69
C SER A 237 31.60 -25.42 -35.87
N SER A 238 31.89 -26.12 -34.77
CA SER A 238 32.31 -27.54 -34.79
C SER A 238 31.26 -28.47 -35.41
N LEU A 239 29.98 -28.17 -35.21
CA LEU A 239 28.87 -28.90 -35.83
C LEU A 239 28.55 -28.37 -37.24
N ALA A 240 28.87 -27.10 -37.53
CA ALA A 240 28.68 -26.52 -38.86
C ALA A 240 29.61 -27.18 -39.89
N ALA A 241 30.89 -27.39 -39.53
CA ALA A 241 31.86 -28.07 -40.40
C ALA A 241 31.50 -29.56 -40.66
N ALA A 242 30.76 -30.20 -39.75
CA ALA A 242 30.36 -31.60 -39.87
C ALA A 242 29.02 -31.82 -40.61
N SER A 243 28.29 -30.74 -40.94
CA SER A 243 26.97 -30.79 -41.57
C SER A 243 27.01 -30.19 -42.99
N THR A 244 27.65 -30.88 -43.92
CA THR A 244 27.88 -30.42 -45.31
C THR A 244 26.62 -30.39 -46.21
N GLY A 245 25.40 -30.51 -45.65
CA GLY A 245 24.16 -30.62 -46.42
C GLY A 245 22.94 -29.86 -45.89
N TYR A 246 23.07 -29.00 -44.88
CA TYR A 246 21.94 -28.25 -44.30
C TYR A 246 22.21 -26.74 -44.24
N PRO A 247 21.21 -25.88 -44.52
CA PRO A 247 21.41 -24.44 -44.52
C PRO A 247 21.75 -23.95 -43.10
N SER A 248 22.97 -23.45 -42.93
CA SER A 248 23.43 -22.79 -41.70
C SER A 248 22.68 -21.50 -41.39
N ASP A 249 21.93 -20.97 -42.36
CA ASP A 249 21.48 -19.57 -42.40
C ASP A 249 20.07 -19.35 -41.81
N GLY A 250 19.49 -20.37 -41.17
CA GLY A 250 18.09 -20.34 -40.70
C GLY A 250 17.87 -20.04 -39.22
N TRP A 251 18.92 -19.92 -38.39
CA TRP A 251 18.73 -19.70 -36.95
C TRP A 251 18.44 -18.23 -36.64
N SER A 252 17.31 -17.95 -35.97
CA SER A 252 16.95 -16.60 -35.51
C SER A 252 16.16 -16.66 -34.20
N ARG A 253 16.45 -15.73 -33.29
CA ARG A 253 15.70 -15.56 -32.03
C ARG A 253 14.21 -15.36 -32.27
N PHE A 254 13.84 -14.79 -33.41
CA PHE A 254 12.47 -14.44 -33.78
C PHE A 254 11.83 -15.42 -34.77
N SER A 255 12.53 -16.48 -35.18
CA SER A 255 11.99 -17.54 -36.06
C SER A 255 11.96 -18.89 -35.33
N PRO A 256 10.83 -19.24 -34.69
CA PRO A 256 10.66 -20.52 -33.99
C PRO A 256 10.89 -21.72 -34.92
N SER A 257 10.21 -21.74 -36.06
CA SER A 257 10.22 -22.87 -37.01
C SER A 257 11.57 -23.01 -37.72
N GLY A 258 12.21 -21.89 -38.12
CA GLY A 258 13.55 -21.88 -38.70
C GLY A 258 14.60 -22.41 -37.74
N SER A 259 14.60 -21.90 -36.50
CA SER A 259 15.54 -22.35 -35.46
C SER A 259 15.38 -23.83 -35.11
N TRP A 260 14.15 -24.32 -35.11
CA TRP A 260 13.87 -25.73 -34.82
C TRP A 260 14.36 -26.68 -35.92
N ARG A 261 14.20 -26.32 -37.20
CA ARG A 261 14.74 -27.11 -38.31
C ARG A 261 16.26 -27.25 -38.19
N VAL A 262 16.97 -26.16 -37.86
CA VAL A 262 18.43 -26.18 -37.65
C VAL A 262 18.81 -27.08 -36.47
N ILE A 263 18.10 -26.99 -35.34
CA ILE A 263 18.36 -27.82 -34.16
C ILE A 263 18.13 -29.31 -34.47
N ARG A 264 17.02 -29.65 -35.13
CA ARG A 264 16.68 -31.05 -35.50
C ARG A 264 17.70 -31.63 -36.47
N ALA A 265 18.08 -30.89 -37.51
CA ALA A 265 19.09 -31.31 -38.48
C ALA A 265 20.44 -31.60 -37.82
N ARG A 266 20.91 -30.71 -36.93
CA ARG A 266 22.15 -30.91 -36.19
C ARG A 266 22.06 -32.07 -35.18
N ALA A 267 20.89 -32.30 -34.60
CA ALA A 267 20.66 -33.41 -33.68
C ALA A 267 20.75 -34.75 -34.41
N ALA A 268 20.22 -34.82 -35.63
CA ALA A 268 20.34 -35.99 -36.50
C ALA A 268 21.81 -36.33 -36.79
N VAL A 269 22.60 -35.33 -37.20
CA VAL A 269 24.03 -35.51 -37.49
C VAL A 269 24.79 -36.01 -36.26
N VAL A 270 24.53 -35.42 -35.09
CA VAL A 270 25.18 -35.86 -33.84
C VAL A 270 24.73 -37.26 -33.45
N ALA A 271 23.43 -37.58 -33.54
CA ALA A 271 22.90 -38.90 -33.25
C ALA A 271 23.53 -39.98 -34.13
N GLY A 272 23.60 -39.75 -35.45
CA GLY A 272 24.24 -40.68 -36.39
C GLY A 272 25.72 -40.89 -36.07
N ARG A 273 26.47 -39.83 -35.73
CA ARG A 273 27.87 -39.93 -35.30
C ARG A 273 28.04 -40.67 -33.97
N VAL A 274 27.12 -40.49 -33.03
CA VAL A 274 27.13 -41.24 -31.76
C VAL A 274 26.85 -42.72 -32.00
N ALA A 275 25.92 -43.04 -32.91
CA ALA A 275 25.62 -44.41 -33.32
C ALA A 275 26.82 -45.07 -34.05
N ASP A 276 27.47 -44.35 -34.97
CA ASP A 276 28.67 -44.82 -35.68
C ASP A 276 29.86 -45.01 -34.72
N ALA A 277 30.00 -44.13 -33.72
CA ALA A 277 31.02 -44.28 -32.67
C ALA A 277 30.79 -45.54 -31.81
N ALA A 278 29.52 -45.86 -31.50
CA ALA A 278 29.14 -47.09 -30.81
C ALA A 278 29.42 -48.34 -31.67
N ALA A 279 29.30 -48.23 -33.00
CA ALA A 279 29.63 -49.28 -33.95
C ALA A 279 31.14 -49.47 -34.20
N GLY A 280 31.99 -48.61 -33.63
CA GLY A 280 33.44 -48.75 -33.68
C GLY A 280 34.20 -47.83 -34.64
N ASP A 281 33.54 -46.86 -35.28
CA ASP A 281 34.22 -45.88 -36.15
C ASP A 281 35.09 -44.92 -35.34
N GLU A 282 36.41 -44.98 -35.54
CA GLU A 282 37.38 -44.21 -34.76
C GLU A 282 37.27 -42.69 -34.98
N ARG A 283 36.93 -42.26 -36.20
CA ARG A 283 36.71 -40.83 -36.50
C ARG A 283 35.50 -40.29 -35.75
N SER A 284 34.42 -41.07 -35.69
CA SER A 284 33.20 -40.69 -34.97
C SER A 284 33.37 -40.76 -33.45
N ARG A 285 34.18 -41.70 -32.92
CA ARG A 285 34.60 -41.73 -31.50
C ARG A 285 35.36 -40.47 -31.10
N GLN A 286 36.35 -40.06 -31.89
CA GLN A 286 37.08 -38.82 -31.64
C GLN A 286 36.16 -37.60 -31.66
N PHE A 287 35.30 -37.48 -32.69
CA PHE A 287 34.33 -36.39 -32.79
C PHE A 287 33.39 -36.32 -31.59
N HIS A 288 32.84 -37.46 -31.16
CA HIS A 288 31.91 -37.51 -30.03
C HIS A 288 32.57 -37.08 -28.72
N LEU A 289 33.78 -37.58 -28.43
CA LEU A 289 34.54 -37.19 -27.24
C LEU A 289 34.85 -35.69 -27.25
N GLU A 290 35.34 -35.16 -28.37
CA GLU A 290 35.64 -33.74 -28.54
C GLU A 290 34.40 -32.86 -28.39
N LEU A 291 33.24 -33.29 -28.91
CA LEU A 291 31.96 -32.57 -28.76
C LEU A 291 31.51 -32.52 -27.30
N ARG A 292 31.67 -33.63 -26.56
CA ARG A 292 31.37 -33.70 -25.12
C ARG A 292 32.29 -32.81 -24.29
N VAL A 293 33.58 -32.80 -24.61
CA VAL A 293 34.55 -31.88 -24.00
C VAL A 293 34.20 -30.43 -24.30
N GLN A 294 33.82 -30.12 -25.55
CA GLN A 294 33.40 -28.77 -25.92
C GLN A 294 32.16 -28.30 -25.14
N ALA A 295 31.16 -29.17 -24.95
CA ALA A 295 29.99 -28.87 -24.15
C ALA A 295 30.36 -28.61 -22.67
N LEU A 296 31.25 -29.43 -22.09
CA LEU A 296 31.78 -29.25 -20.75
C LEU A 296 32.44 -27.87 -20.58
N LEU A 297 33.39 -27.52 -21.46
CA LEU A 297 34.13 -26.27 -21.36
C LEU A 297 33.23 -25.04 -21.53
N GLU A 298 32.29 -25.07 -22.47
CA GLU A 298 31.33 -23.97 -22.66
C GLU A 298 30.38 -23.83 -21.47
N ASP A 299 29.92 -24.93 -20.88
CA ASP A 299 29.12 -24.89 -19.67
C ASP A 299 29.92 -24.34 -18.48
N LEU A 300 31.19 -24.73 -18.30
CA LEU A 300 32.06 -24.14 -17.29
C LEU A 300 32.28 -22.64 -17.52
N ARG A 301 32.60 -22.20 -18.76
CA ARG A 301 32.71 -20.77 -19.09
C ARG A 301 31.45 -20.00 -18.69
N ASN A 302 30.27 -20.53 -19.02
CA ASN A 302 29.00 -19.89 -18.66
C ASN A 302 28.74 -19.83 -17.15
N ASN A 303 29.32 -20.75 -16.37
CA ASN A 303 29.26 -20.68 -14.91
C ASN A 303 30.15 -19.56 -14.32
N TYR A 304 31.15 -19.07 -15.06
CA TYR A 304 32.13 -18.05 -14.63
C TYR A 304 31.99 -16.68 -15.34
N ARG A 305 31.11 -16.55 -16.34
CA ARG A 305 30.81 -15.29 -17.04
C ARG A 305 30.01 -14.31 -16.16
N PRO A 306 30.34 -13.00 -16.13
CA PRO A 306 29.49 -11.97 -15.53
C PRO A 306 28.15 -11.88 -16.28
N HIS A 307 27.04 -11.90 -15.54
CA HIS A 307 25.73 -11.46 -16.03
C HIS A 307 25.24 -10.35 -15.10
N ALA A 308 24.63 -9.31 -15.68
CA ALA A 308 24.21 -8.08 -14.99
C ALA A 308 23.31 -8.34 -13.76
N THR A 309 22.48 -9.40 -13.78
CA THR A 309 21.46 -9.65 -12.76
C THR A 309 21.88 -10.59 -11.62
N ASP A 310 22.95 -11.38 -11.75
CA ASP A 310 23.30 -12.43 -10.77
C ASP A 310 24.67 -12.20 -10.11
N TRP A 311 25.38 -11.13 -10.46
CA TRP A 311 26.66 -10.72 -9.83
C TRP A 311 27.67 -11.90 -9.74
N ARG A 312 27.56 -12.87 -10.66
CA ARG A 312 28.25 -14.19 -10.61
C ARG A 312 29.76 -14.07 -10.63
N ARG A 313 30.29 -13.00 -11.26
CA ARG A 313 31.72 -12.69 -11.32
C ARG A 313 32.31 -12.42 -9.93
N GLY A 314 31.55 -11.81 -9.03
CA GLY A 314 31.94 -11.61 -7.62
C GLY A 314 31.64 -12.81 -6.71
N LYS A 315 30.96 -13.83 -7.26
CA LYS A 315 30.75 -15.12 -6.61
C LYS A 315 31.96 -16.01 -6.88
N ARG A 316 32.17 -16.62 -8.06
CA ARG A 316 33.21 -17.66 -8.23
C ARG A 316 34.67 -17.15 -8.31
N THR A 317 35.37 -17.15 -7.17
CA THR A 317 36.76 -16.65 -7.02
C THR A 317 37.89 -17.64 -7.29
N VAL A 318 37.60 -18.92 -7.52
CA VAL A 318 38.61 -19.99 -7.75
C VAL A 318 38.23 -20.86 -8.96
N PRO A 319 39.20 -21.42 -9.72
CA PRO A 319 38.93 -22.24 -10.90
C PRO A 319 38.41 -23.63 -10.52
N PRO A 320 37.66 -24.32 -11.40
CA PRO A 320 37.41 -25.75 -11.31
C PRO A 320 38.70 -26.52 -11.57
N VAL A 321 39.03 -27.42 -10.66
CA VAL A 321 40.27 -28.19 -10.65
C VAL A 321 39.99 -29.68 -10.85
N VAL A 322 40.69 -30.30 -11.78
CA VAL A 322 40.56 -31.71 -12.10
C VAL A 322 41.90 -32.41 -11.92
N PHE A 323 41.89 -33.54 -11.20
CA PHE A 323 43.07 -34.34 -10.91
C PHE A 323 42.96 -35.68 -11.63
N LEU A 324 44.02 -36.05 -12.35
CA LEU A 324 44.15 -37.33 -13.05
C LEU A 324 45.44 -38.03 -12.57
N PRO A 325 45.36 -38.85 -11.50
CA PRO A 325 46.54 -39.43 -10.83
C PRO A 325 47.37 -40.37 -11.69
N LYS A 326 46.84 -40.86 -12.82
CA LYS A 326 47.53 -41.66 -13.81
C LYS A 326 46.86 -41.45 -15.17
N ALA A 327 47.53 -40.81 -16.12
CA ALA A 327 47.08 -40.71 -17.50
C ALA A 327 47.81 -41.75 -18.34
N ALA A 328 47.11 -42.81 -18.77
CA ALA A 328 47.65 -43.85 -19.64
C ALA A 328 46.77 -44.02 -20.88
N GLN A 329 47.30 -44.70 -21.91
CA GLN A 329 46.49 -44.99 -23.09
C GLN A 329 45.35 -45.98 -22.75
N GLY A 330 45.60 -46.95 -21.88
CA GLY A 330 44.63 -47.97 -21.49
C GLY A 330 43.45 -47.46 -20.65
N ASN A 331 43.64 -46.39 -19.87
CA ASN A 331 42.59 -45.83 -19.00
C ASN A 331 41.90 -44.58 -19.58
N GLY A 332 42.14 -44.23 -20.84
CA GLY A 332 41.48 -43.08 -21.47
C GLY A 332 42.10 -41.72 -21.14
N GLY A 333 43.11 -41.66 -20.26
CA GLY A 333 43.66 -40.39 -19.76
C GLY A 333 44.33 -39.56 -20.85
N ILE A 334 45.10 -40.20 -21.72
CA ILE A 334 45.74 -39.54 -22.87
C ILE A 334 44.69 -39.04 -23.87
N GLN A 335 43.63 -39.81 -24.14
CA GLN A 335 42.54 -39.39 -25.03
C GLN A 335 41.82 -38.15 -24.47
N LEU A 336 41.60 -38.08 -23.16
CA LEU A 336 40.98 -36.91 -22.53
C LEU A 336 41.85 -35.65 -22.64
N ILE A 337 43.15 -35.76 -22.36
CA ILE A 337 44.11 -34.64 -22.48
C ILE A 337 44.16 -34.14 -23.93
N ASN A 338 44.24 -35.05 -24.90
CA ASN A 338 44.25 -34.72 -26.32
C ASN A 338 42.93 -34.05 -26.76
N ALA A 339 41.78 -34.56 -26.32
CA ALA A 339 40.48 -33.95 -26.63
C ALA A 339 40.36 -32.54 -26.03
N LEU A 340 40.81 -32.33 -24.79
CA LEU A 340 40.87 -31.00 -24.16
C LEU A 340 41.77 -30.04 -24.94
N ASN A 341 42.97 -30.49 -25.31
CA ASN A 341 43.91 -29.70 -26.12
C ASN A 341 43.30 -29.33 -27.48
N ASN A 342 42.77 -30.30 -28.23
CA ASN A 342 42.21 -30.09 -29.57
C ASN A 342 41.02 -29.13 -29.57
N VAL A 343 40.16 -29.21 -28.56
CA VAL A 343 39.00 -28.32 -28.42
C VAL A 343 39.45 -26.89 -28.07
N ARG A 344 40.45 -26.74 -27.20
CA ARG A 344 41.00 -25.42 -26.83
C ARG A 344 41.73 -24.77 -28.01
N SER A 345 42.56 -25.51 -28.74
CA SER A 345 43.28 -25.00 -29.92
C SER A 345 42.35 -24.51 -31.03
N ARG A 346 41.24 -25.22 -31.30
CA ARG A 346 40.29 -24.82 -32.36
C ARG A 346 39.47 -23.57 -32.06
N ARG A 347 39.33 -23.16 -30.80
CA ARG A 347 38.41 -22.08 -30.39
C ARG A 347 39.11 -20.81 -29.93
N SER A 348 40.40 -20.87 -29.59
CA SER A 348 41.17 -19.76 -29.00
C SER A 348 40.49 -19.05 -27.82
N GLU A 349 39.48 -19.67 -27.19
CA GLU A 349 38.69 -19.12 -26.08
C GLU A 349 39.20 -19.67 -24.75
N VAL A 350 39.65 -18.78 -23.86
CA VAL A 350 40.13 -19.14 -22.51
C VAL A 350 38.96 -19.65 -21.66
N ASP A 351 39.09 -20.87 -21.13
CA ASP A 351 38.16 -21.47 -20.18
C ASP A 351 38.80 -21.61 -18.78
N PRO A 352 37.99 -21.77 -17.71
CA PRO A 352 38.52 -21.73 -16.36
C PRO A 352 39.09 -23.06 -15.85
N LEU A 353 39.05 -24.15 -16.63
CA LEU A 353 39.42 -25.49 -16.16
C LEU A 353 40.93 -25.65 -15.96
N LEU A 354 41.33 -26.03 -14.76
CA LEU A 354 42.70 -26.40 -14.41
C LEU A 354 42.80 -27.92 -14.29
N LEU A 355 43.68 -28.56 -15.05
CA LEU A 355 43.93 -30.01 -14.99
C LEU A 355 45.34 -30.26 -14.46
N LEU A 356 45.48 -31.19 -13.52
CA LEU A 356 46.76 -31.75 -13.09
C LEU A 356 46.74 -33.26 -13.34
N ALA A 357 47.61 -33.73 -14.22
CA ALA A 357 47.76 -35.13 -14.57
C ALA A 357 49.20 -35.61 -14.37
N SER A 358 49.38 -36.88 -14.01
CA SER A 358 50.66 -37.58 -14.15
C SER A 358 50.65 -38.40 -15.44
N LEU A 359 51.80 -38.50 -16.11
CA LEU A 359 52.02 -39.33 -17.28
C LEU A 359 53.21 -40.26 -16.98
N PRO A 360 53.06 -41.59 -17.09
CA PRO A 360 54.18 -42.52 -16.95
C PRO A 360 55.29 -42.21 -17.97
N ALA A 361 56.56 -42.44 -17.61
CA ALA A 361 57.68 -42.14 -18.50
C ALA A 361 57.61 -42.86 -19.86
N ALA A 362 57.13 -44.10 -19.86
CA ALA A 362 56.97 -44.93 -21.06
C ALA A 362 55.84 -44.47 -22.00
N GLU A 363 54.92 -43.63 -21.51
CA GLU A 363 53.78 -43.15 -22.29
C GLU A 363 54.12 -41.81 -22.96
N ILE A 364 53.82 -41.70 -24.26
CA ILE A 364 54.13 -40.50 -25.06
C ILE A 364 52.83 -39.89 -25.56
N LEU A 365 52.63 -38.59 -25.27
CA LEU A 365 51.57 -37.82 -25.91
C LEU A 365 51.89 -37.68 -27.41
N ARG A 366 50.96 -38.04 -28.29
CA ARG A 366 51.16 -37.95 -29.74
C ARG A 366 51.56 -36.54 -30.16
N HIS A 367 52.49 -36.44 -31.10
CA HIS A 367 52.97 -35.16 -31.65
C HIS A 367 53.58 -34.24 -30.58
N THR A 368 54.50 -34.76 -29.76
CA THR A 368 55.18 -33.95 -28.73
C THR A 368 56.63 -33.72 -29.14
N PRO A 369 57.11 -32.46 -29.21
CA PRO A 369 58.51 -32.17 -29.49
C PRO A 369 59.38 -32.57 -28.27
N PRO A 370 60.69 -32.78 -28.46
CA PRO A 370 61.62 -32.99 -27.34
C PRO A 370 61.53 -31.84 -26.33
N LEU A 371 61.72 -32.15 -25.05
CA LEU A 371 61.65 -31.16 -23.97
C LEU A 371 62.69 -30.06 -24.22
N PRO A 372 62.28 -28.77 -24.21
CA PRO A 372 63.25 -27.68 -24.29
C PRO A 372 64.15 -27.68 -23.05
N PRO A 373 65.43 -27.26 -23.20
CA PRO A 373 66.39 -27.20 -22.10
C PRO A 373 65.82 -26.39 -20.93
N ASP A 374 66.25 -26.73 -19.71
CA ASP A 374 65.77 -26.03 -18.52
C ASP A 374 66.02 -24.51 -18.64
N PRO A 375 65.00 -23.68 -18.32
CA PRO A 375 65.21 -22.24 -18.26
C PRO A 375 66.29 -21.93 -17.21
N PRO A 376 67.10 -20.87 -17.41
CA PRO A 376 68.14 -20.50 -16.46
C PRO A 376 67.56 -20.32 -15.05
N PRO A 377 68.33 -20.63 -13.98
CA PRO A 377 67.81 -20.58 -12.62
C PRO A 377 67.31 -19.16 -12.29
N THR A 378 66.00 -19.02 -12.11
CA THR A 378 65.34 -17.76 -11.76
C THR A 378 64.93 -17.76 -10.29
N ARG A 379 64.82 -16.57 -9.68
CA ARG A 379 64.32 -16.38 -8.30
C ARG A 379 62.89 -16.92 -8.05
N THR A 380 62.13 -17.25 -9.10
CA THR A 380 60.69 -17.59 -9.06
C THR A 380 60.39 -19.09 -9.13
N GLY A 381 61.40 -19.95 -9.25
CA GLY A 381 61.27 -21.41 -9.33
C GLY A 381 60.98 -21.94 -10.75
N ALA A 382 61.51 -23.13 -11.07
CA ALA A 382 61.52 -23.70 -12.42
C ALA A 382 60.12 -23.89 -13.04
N ALA A 383 59.14 -24.38 -12.25
CA ALA A 383 57.77 -24.59 -12.73
C ALA A 383 57.08 -23.28 -13.15
N ARG A 384 57.37 -22.17 -12.45
CA ARG A 384 56.79 -20.86 -12.76
C ARG A 384 57.39 -20.25 -14.02
N ALA A 385 58.71 -20.33 -14.18
CA ALA A 385 59.39 -19.87 -15.38
C ALA A 385 58.87 -20.61 -16.63
N ARG A 386 58.69 -21.94 -16.54
CA ARG A 386 58.09 -22.74 -17.61
C ARG A 386 56.65 -22.34 -17.93
N TYR A 387 55.84 -21.96 -16.93
CA TYR A 387 54.50 -21.44 -17.17
C TYR A 387 54.51 -20.11 -17.92
N GLU A 388 55.39 -19.18 -17.54
CA GLU A 388 55.47 -17.86 -18.17
C GLU A 388 55.97 -17.97 -19.62
N ASP A 389 56.95 -18.83 -19.87
CA ASP A 389 57.44 -19.18 -21.21
C ASP A 389 56.37 -19.90 -22.06
N TRP A 390 55.62 -20.83 -21.47
CA TRP A 390 54.51 -21.48 -22.16
C TRP A 390 53.41 -20.48 -22.54
N VAL A 391 53.07 -19.53 -21.65
CA VAL A 391 52.07 -18.50 -21.94
C VAL A 391 52.51 -17.58 -23.07
N SER A 392 53.79 -17.17 -23.12
CA SER A 392 54.31 -16.27 -24.17
C SER A 392 54.30 -16.93 -25.56
N HIS A 393 54.50 -18.25 -25.63
CA HIS A 393 54.52 -19.02 -26.88
C HIS A 393 53.16 -19.65 -27.25
N LEU A 394 52.13 -19.47 -26.43
CA LEU A 394 50.81 -20.08 -26.63
C LEU A 394 50.15 -19.64 -27.96
N SER A 395 50.36 -18.39 -28.40
CA SER A 395 49.83 -17.87 -29.67
C SER A 395 50.48 -18.54 -30.89
N ILE A 396 51.76 -18.90 -30.81
CA ILE A 396 52.53 -19.57 -31.86
C ILE A 396 52.08 -21.04 -31.99
N GLY A 397 51.86 -21.72 -30.86
CA GLY A 397 51.35 -23.10 -30.85
C GLY A 397 49.91 -23.26 -31.34
N GLN A 398 49.13 -22.17 -31.44
CA GLN A 398 47.75 -22.19 -31.96
C GLN A 398 47.67 -22.09 -33.49
N ALA A 399 48.79 -21.84 -34.20
CA ALA A 399 48.78 -21.68 -35.65
C ALA A 399 48.43 -23.00 -36.38
N PRO A 400 47.60 -22.97 -37.45
CA PRO A 400 47.25 -24.16 -38.23
C PRO A 400 48.44 -24.89 -38.87
N SER A 401 49.57 -24.20 -39.05
CA SER A 401 50.83 -24.77 -39.56
C SER A 401 51.65 -25.50 -38.49
N ALA A 402 51.37 -25.25 -37.20
CA ALA A 402 52.05 -25.84 -36.05
C ALA A 402 51.30 -27.04 -35.43
N THR A 403 50.30 -27.60 -36.15
CA THR A 403 49.35 -28.65 -35.72
C THR A 403 49.95 -29.95 -35.19
N ALA A 404 51.28 -30.06 -35.16
CA ALA A 404 52.00 -31.20 -34.62
C ALA A 404 52.50 -30.98 -33.18
N THR A 405 52.04 -29.98 -32.41
CA THR A 405 52.39 -29.86 -30.97
C THR A 405 51.17 -29.53 -30.08
N PRO A 406 51.04 -30.11 -28.86
CA PRO A 406 49.91 -29.86 -27.97
C PRO A 406 50.03 -28.49 -27.27
N ALA A 407 49.50 -27.45 -27.92
CA ALA A 407 49.61 -26.04 -27.47
C ALA A 407 49.14 -25.77 -26.03
N TRP A 408 48.13 -26.47 -25.52
CA TRP A 408 47.54 -26.20 -24.20
C TRP A 408 48.11 -27.04 -23.05
N VAL A 409 49.07 -27.91 -23.35
CA VAL A 409 49.69 -28.81 -22.37
C VAL A 409 50.97 -28.17 -21.84
N LEU A 410 51.01 -27.92 -20.53
CA LEU A 410 52.22 -27.52 -19.82
C LEU A 410 52.86 -28.77 -19.24
N ARG A 411 53.95 -29.23 -19.87
CA ARG A 411 54.75 -30.35 -19.36
C ARG A 411 55.72 -29.84 -18.30
N LEU A 412 55.71 -30.48 -17.13
CA LEU A 412 56.68 -30.27 -16.08
C LEU A 412 57.51 -31.55 -15.94
N PRO A 413 58.72 -31.59 -16.53
CA PRO A 413 59.63 -32.70 -16.32
C PRO A 413 60.13 -32.67 -14.88
N LEU A 414 60.17 -33.83 -14.23
CA LEU A 414 60.67 -34.01 -12.88
C LEU A 414 61.89 -34.94 -12.97
N SER A 415 63.08 -34.46 -12.62
CA SER A 415 64.28 -35.32 -12.67
C SER A 415 64.20 -36.42 -11.63
N THR A 416 64.84 -37.56 -11.88
CA THR A 416 64.90 -38.63 -10.89
C THR A 416 65.50 -38.12 -9.58
N GLU A 417 66.52 -37.26 -9.64
CA GLU A 417 67.10 -36.59 -8.47
C GLU A 417 66.05 -35.78 -7.69
N GLN A 418 65.23 -34.94 -8.33
CA GLN A 418 64.17 -34.17 -7.67
C GLN A 418 63.05 -35.03 -7.07
N LEU A 419 62.86 -36.24 -7.59
CA LEU A 419 61.85 -37.20 -7.12
C LEU A 419 62.37 -38.11 -5.99
N THR A 420 63.68 -38.34 -5.92
CA THR A 420 64.31 -39.23 -4.92
C THR A 420 65.03 -38.50 -3.80
N HIS A 421 65.44 -37.24 -4.01
CA HIS A 421 66.16 -36.46 -3.01
C HIS A 421 65.21 -36.09 -1.87
N GLU A 422 65.53 -36.55 -0.65
CA GLU A 422 64.81 -36.17 0.57
C GLU A 422 64.96 -34.67 0.80
N HIS A 423 63.88 -33.94 0.57
CA HIS A 423 63.86 -32.50 0.76
C HIS A 423 63.56 -32.21 2.23
N ALA A 424 64.46 -31.52 2.94
CA ALA A 424 64.33 -31.21 4.36
C ALA A 424 62.98 -30.55 4.69
N HIS A 425 62.01 -31.36 5.15
CA HIS A 425 60.66 -31.06 5.66
C HIS A 425 60.06 -29.69 5.27
N ALA A 426 60.00 -29.36 3.98
CA ALA A 426 59.28 -28.18 3.55
C ALA A 426 57.80 -28.33 3.91
N GLN A 427 57.32 -27.48 4.82
CA GLN A 427 55.97 -27.57 5.36
C GLN A 427 54.97 -27.03 4.35
N LEU A 428 54.16 -27.92 3.78
CA LEU A 428 53.07 -27.58 2.88
C LEU A 428 51.83 -27.24 3.72
N SER A 429 51.23 -26.09 3.47
CA SER A 429 49.99 -25.69 4.13
C SER A 429 49.01 -25.08 3.15
N THR A 430 47.72 -25.27 3.42
CA THR A 430 46.67 -24.61 2.65
C THR A 430 45.68 -23.86 3.53
N VAL A 431 45.18 -22.77 2.97
CA VAL A 431 44.26 -21.85 3.64
C VAL A 431 42.86 -21.98 3.05
N ARG A 432 41.84 -21.82 3.89
CA ARG A 432 40.44 -21.82 3.45
C ARG A 432 40.12 -20.58 2.61
N VAL A 433 39.55 -20.78 1.42
CA VAL A 433 39.04 -19.68 0.59
C VAL A 433 37.90 -18.97 1.34
N ARG A 434 37.94 -17.63 1.46
CA ARG A 434 36.94 -16.80 2.17
C ARG A 434 35.70 -16.54 1.31
N ARG A 435 34.52 -16.49 1.94
CA ARG A 435 33.26 -16.09 1.28
C ARG A 435 33.28 -14.58 1.05
N THR A 436 32.78 -14.12 -0.10
CA THR A 436 32.62 -12.69 -0.42
C THR A 436 31.34 -12.11 0.20
N TRP A 437 31.29 -10.78 0.41
CA TRP A 437 30.09 -10.10 0.93
C TRP A 437 28.86 -10.29 0.02
N VAL A 438 29.08 -10.47 -1.29
CA VAL A 438 28.05 -10.77 -2.28
C VAL A 438 27.27 -12.05 -1.94
N TRP A 439 27.88 -13.00 -1.24
CA TRP A 439 27.21 -14.20 -0.74
C TRP A 439 26.12 -13.86 0.29
N TRP A 440 26.39 -12.90 1.17
CA TRP A 440 25.44 -12.45 2.19
C TRP A 440 24.31 -11.63 1.58
N VAL A 441 24.64 -10.61 0.77
CA VAL A 441 23.63 -9.71 0.17
C VAL A 441 22.69 -10.45 -0.79
N MET A 442 23.21 -11.42 -1.54
CA MET A 442 22.40 -12.26 -2.45
C MET A 442 21.90 -13.55 -1.79
N SER A 443 21.99 -13.66 -0.46
CA SER A 443 21.41 -14.78 0.25
C SER A 443 19.89 -14.71 0.18
N ARG A 444 19.22 -15.86 0.07
CA ARG A 444 17.75 -15.92 0.08
C ARG A 444 17.18 -15.31 1.36
N THR A 445 17.91 -15.42 2.46
CA THR A 445 17.56 -14.86 3.77
C THR A 445 17.64 -13.34 3.80
N THR A 446 18.65 -12.71 3.20
CA THR A 446 18.73 -11.23 3.20
C THR A 446 17.66 -10.60 2.33
N VAL A 447 17.41 -11.16 1.14
CA VAL A 447 16.29 -10.72 0.29
C VAL A 447 14.96 -10.94 1.01
N ALA A 448 14.80 -12.06 1.72
CA ALA A 448 13.64 -12.34 2.55
C ALA A 448 13.42 -11.29 3.64
N CYS A 449 14.46 -10.95 4.40
CA CYS A 449 14.39 -9.94 5.45
C CYS A 449 14.07 -8.55 4.89
N LEU A 450 14.61 -8.19 3.72
CA LEU A 450 14.30 -6.91 3.07
C LEU A 450 12.83 -6.83 2.63
N VAL A 451 12.31 -7.89 2.01
CA VAL A 451 10.89 -7.96 1.63
C VAL A 451 9.99 -7.93 2.85
N ALA A 452 10.33 -8.70 3.90
CA ALA A 452 9.58 -8.69 5.15
C ALA A 452 9.60 -7.31 5.84
N GLY A 453 10.76 -6.65 5.86
CA GLY A 453 10.90 -5.29 6.39
C GLY A 453 10.10 -4.27 5.60
N ALA A 454 10.08 -4.37 4.26
CA ALA A 454 9.26 -3.50 3.42
C ALA A 454 7.76 -3.71 3.68
N LEU A 455 7.30 -4.97 3.75
CA LEU A 455 5.90 -5.31 4.06
C LEU A 455 5.47 -4.83 5.45
N LEU A 456 6.34 -4.98 6.45
CA LEU A 456 6.09 -4.46 7.80
C LEU A 456 6.03 -2.93 7.80
N GLY A 457 6.95 -2.28 7.09
CA GLY A 457 6.96 -0.82 6.94
C GLY A 457 5.68 -0.28 6.29
N THR A 458 5.21 -0.93 5.22
CA THR A 458 3.93 -0.56 4.58
C THR A 458 2.75 -0.76 5.52
N LEU A 459 2.72 -1.85 6.29
CA LEU A 459 1.63 -2.11 7.24
C LEU A 459 1.59 -1.08 8.37
N LEU A 460 2.75 -0.72 8.92
CA LEU A 460 2.86 0.31 9.96
C LEU A 460 2.43 1.68 9.44
N LEU A 461 2.83 2.05 8.22
CA LEU A 461 2.45 3.31 7.60
C LEU A 461 0.95 3.36 7.27
N SER A 462 0.38 2.29 6.69
CA SER A 462 -1.06 2.17 6.43
C SER A 462 -1.87 2.35 7.72
N ASN A 463 -1.50 1.63 8.78
CA ASN A 463 -2.18 1.75 10.08
C ASN A 463 -2.03 3.15 10.69
N GLN A 464 -0.89 3.82 10.51
CA GLN A 464 -0.69 5.19 10.99
C GLN A 464 -1.60 6.18 10.26
N LEU A 465 -1.71 6.07 8.93
CA LEU A 465 -2.56 6.92 8.11
C LEU A 465 -4.04 6.69 8.42
N ALA A 466 -4.47 5.43 8.51
CA ALA A 466 -5.85 5.06 8.88
C ALA A 466 -6.25 5.58 10.28
N ASN A 467 -5.29 5.66 11.21
CA ASN A 467 -5.53 6.19 12.56
C ASN A 467 -5.56 7.72 12.63
N ARG A 468 -4.99 8.41 11.63
CA ARG A 468 -4.84 9.86 11.60
C ARG A 468 -5.89 10.54 10.74
N TYR A 469 -6.26 9.94 9.60
CA TYR A 469 -7.19 10.50 8.63
C TYR A 469 -8.48 9.71 8.58
N CYS A 470 -9.57 10.36 8.19
CA CYS A 470 -10.85 9.67 8.08
C CYS A 470 -10.86 8.66 6.94
N HIS A 471 -10.19 9.00 5.83
CA HIS A 471 -9.85 8.12 4.73
C HIS A 471 -8.32 8.10 4.56
N GLY A 472 -7.68 6.98 4.92
CA GLY A 472 -6.21 6.88 4.96
C GLY A 472 -5.57 5.62 4.38
N PRO A 473 -6.11 4.94 3.34
CA PRO A 473 -5.34 3.89 2.69
C PRO A 473 -4.10 4.47 1.99
N LEU A 474 -3.05 3.65 1.84
CA LEU A 474 -1.77 4.08 1.24
C LEU A 474 -1.88 4.57 -0.21
N THR A 475 -2.91 4.12 -0.94
CA THR A 475 -3.10 4.42 -2.36
C THR A 475 -3.74 5.79 -2.60
N ASP A 476 -4.56 6.24 -1.65
CA ASP A 476 -5.37 7.45 -1.78
C ASP A 476 -5.81 7.88 -0.38
N PHE A 477 -5.20 8.93 0.19
CA PHE A 477 -5.53 9.41 1.54
C PHE A 477 -6.03 10.85 1.49
N ASN A 478 -7.00 11.17 2.33
CA ASN A 478 -7.59 12.49 2.44
C ASN A 478 -7.04 13.22 3.66
N THR A 479 -6.36 14.35 3.44
CA THR A 479 -5.79 15.18 4.53
C THR A 479 -6.77 16.19 5.11
N ASP A 480 -7.93 16.34 4.48
CA ASP A 480 -8.90 17.41 4.73
C ASP A 480 -9.83 17.04 5.89
N SER A 481 -9.77 15.78 6.31
CA SER A 481 -10.49 15.23 7.47
C SER A 481 -9.57 14.34 8.30
N VAL A 482 -9.54 14.59 9.61
CA VAL A 482 -8.64 13.95 10.58
C VAL A 482 -9.43 13.27 11.70
N ARG A 483 -8.89 12.18 12.25
CA ARG A 483 -9.47 11.49 13.40
C ARG A 483 -8.92 12.07 14.70
N LEU A 484 -9.77 12.71 15.49
CA LEU A 484 -9.43 13.32 16.77
C LEU A 484 -10.22 12.66 17.91
N THR A 485 -9.65 12.59 19.10
CA THR A 485 -10.36 12.05 20.27
C THR A 485 -11.55 12.95 20.62
N GLY A 486 -12.73 12.36 20.81
CA GLY A 486 -13.94 13.08 21.17
C GLY A 486 -13.90 13.70 22.57
N PRO A 487 -14.87 14.56 22.90
CA PRO A 487 -14.93 15.27 24.18
C PRO A 487 -14.90 14.33 25.40
N GLY A 488 -14.09 14.69 26.40
CA GLY A 488 -13.95 13.93 27.65
C GLY A 488 -13.22 12.59 27.50
N GLY A 489 -12.41 12.42 26.46
CA GLY A 489 -11.69 11.16 26.19
C GLY A 489 -12.56 10.09 25.53
N GLY A 490 -13.63 10.51 24.83
CA GLY A 490 -14.52 9.61 24.08
C GLY A 490 -13.87 9.04 22.82
N ASP A 491 -14.67 8.30 22.05
CA ASP A 491 -14.25 7.68 20.80
C ASP A 491 -13.69 8.71 19.81
N LYS A 492 -12.85 8.25 18.87
CA LYS A 492 -12.30 9.13 17.83
C LYS A 492 -13.41 9.59 16.89
N GLU A 493 -13.54 10.89 16.73
CA GLU A 493 -14.44 11.57 15.81
C GLU A 493 -13.69 11.93 14.52
N CYS A 494 -14.41 11.90 13.40
CA CYS A 494 -13.87 12.32 12.12
C CYS A 494 -14.15 13.82 11.91
N ILE A 495 -13.13 14.67 12.03
CA ILE A 495 -13.24 16.14 12.05
C ILE A 495 -12.60 16.75 10.80
N GLY A 496 -13.27 17.71 10.16
CA GLY A 496 -12.75 18.39 8.97
C GLY A 496 -13.77 18.41 7.84
N VAL A 497 -13.31 18.36 6.58
CA VAL A 497 -14.13 18.56 5.38
C VAL A 497 -14.18 17.28 4.53
N ALA A 498 -15.35 16.94 4.00
CA ALA A 498 -15.54 15.86 3.03
C ALA A 498 -15.30 16.36 1.60
N THR A 499 -14.04 16.33 1.14
CA THR A 499 -13.67 16.72 -0.24
C THR A 499 -13.73 15.56 -1.23
N THR A 500 -13.93 14.33 -0.76
CA THR A 500 -14.05 13.10 -1.55
C THR A 500 -15.27 12.30 -1.12
N THR A 501 -15.88 11.55 -2.04
CA THR A 501 -17.01 10.66 -1.74
C THR A 501 -16.65 9.51 -0.78
N LYS A 502 -15.35 9.28 -0.55
CA LYS A 502 -14.85 8.28 0.41
C LYS A 502 -14.90 8.74 1.86
N VAL A 503 -15.10 10.04 2.11
CA VAL A 503 -15.34 10.59 3.44
C VAL A 503 -16.82 10.94 3.53
N ARG A 504 -17.54 10.20 4.37
CA ARG A 504 -18.97 10.41 4.63
C ARG A 504 -19.18 10.43 6.13
N PHE A 505 -19.58 11.57 6.67
CA PHE A 505 -19.70 11.72 8.12
C PHE A 505 -20.98 11.09 8.67
N ALA A 506 -22.02 10.95 7.84
CA ALA A 506 -23.29 10.31 8.18
C ALA A 506 -23.33 8.82 7.81
N GLU A 507 -22.22 8.23 7.34
CA GLU A 507 -22.14 6.81 6.99
C GLU A 507 -22.53 5.91 8.18
N GLY A 508 -23.54 5.05 7.96
CA GLY A 508 -24.06 4.16 9.00
C GLY A 508 -24.96 4.84 10.03
N ASN A 509 -25.20 6.15 9.92
CA ASN A 509 -26.15 6.86 10.76
C ASN A 509 -27.58 6.65 10.25
N GLY A 510 -28.34 5.80 10.94
CA GLY A 510 -29.72 5.46 10.62
C GLY A 510 -30.76 6.46 11.12
N LEU A 511 -30.36 7.65 11.58
CA LEU A 511 -31.32 8.69 11.98
C LEU A 511 -32.15 9.14 10.77
N GLU A 512 -33.46 9.25 10.95
CA GLU A 512 -34.40 9.69 9.92
C GLU A 512 -34.99 11.06 10.22
N LEU A 513 -35.40 11.76 9.15
CA LEU A 513 -36.25 12.94 9.25
C LEU A 513 -37.62 12.57 9.84
N ASP A 514 -38.27 13.52 10.49
CA ASP A 514 -39.57 13.32 11.11
C ASP A 514 -40.73 13.71 10.18
N GLY A 515 -41.96 13.42 10.62
CA GLY A 515 -43.19 13.87 9.98
C GLY A 515 -43.29 13.40 8.53
N ALA A 516 -43.57 14.32 7.62
CA ALA A 516 -43.63 14.04 6.19
C ALA A 516 -42.28 13.62 5.56
N GLY A 517 -41.17 13.73 6.29
CA GLY A 517 -39.85 13.26 5.85
C GLY A 517 -39.47 11.84 6.31
N ALA A 518 -40.31 11.16 7.10
CA ALA A 518 -39.99 9.83 7.63
C ALA A 518 -39.61 8.82 6.54
N GLY A 519 -38.54 8.05 6.79
CA GLY A 519 -37.89 7.17 5.80
C GLY A 519 -36.69 7.79 5.07
N ILE A 520 -36.46 9.11 5.19
CA ILE A 520 -35.24 9.75 4.69
C ILE A 520 -34.18 9.76 5.77
N THR A 521 -33.12 8.97 5.57
CA THR A 521 -32.01 8.85 6.52
C THR A 521 -30.96 9.95 6.33
N PHE A 522 -30.16 10.21 7.36
CA PHE A 522 -29.07 11.18 7.29
C PHE A 522 -28.01 10.82 6.24
N ASP A 523 -27.60 9.55 6.18
CA ASP A 523 -26.73 9.03 5.13
C ASP A 523 -27.26 9.30 3.71
N ARG A 524 -28.59 9.28 3.53
CA ARG A 524 -29.24 9.50 2.22
C ARG A 524 -29.20 10.97 1.81
N VAL A 525 -29.39 11.89 2.75
CA VAL A 525 -29.25 13.33 2.49
C VAL A 525 -27.79 13.67 2.16
N GLU A 526 -26.82 13.13 2.90
CA GLU A 526 -25.38 13.36 2.60
C GLU A 526 -25.01 12.79 1.21
N ARG A 527 -25.54 11.61 0.84
CA ARG A 527 -25.35 11.07 -0.51
C ARG A 527 -25.99 11.94 -1.59
N ALA A 528 -27.18 12.47 -1.36
CA ALA A 528 -27.86 13.35 -2.31
C ALA A 528 -27.03 14.62 -2.58
N VAL A 529 -26.40 15.20 -1.55
CA VAL A 529 -25.46 16.31 -1.73
C VAL A 529 -24.25 15.90 -2.58
N ALA A 530 -23.70 14.70 -2.34
CA ALA A 530 -22.58 14.20 -3.15
C ALA A 530 -22.98 13.93 -4.61
N GLU A 531 -24.21 13.48 -4.86
CA GLU A 531 -24.77 13.26 -6.19
C GLU A 531 -25.00 14.59 -6.92
N GLU A 532 -25.56 15.60 -6.25
CA GLU A 532 -25.69 16.97 -6.78
C GLU A 532 -24.33 17.63 -7.07
N ASN A 533 -23.31 17.34 -6.27
CA ASN A 533 -21.95 17.80 -6.58
C ASN A 533 -21.36 17.11 -7.82
N ALA A 534 -21.68 15.83 -8.01
CA ALA A 534 -21.16 15.02 -9.10
C ALA A 534 -21.88 15.27 -10.43
N SER A 535 -23.08 15.86 -10.42
CA SER A 535 -23.83 16.25 -11.62
C SER A 535 -23.35 17.55 -12.26
N ILE A 536 -22.42 18.28 -11.62
CA ILE A 536 -21.79 19.49 -12.18
C ILE A 536 -20.77 19.05 -13.23
N GLU A 537 -21.03 19.40 -14.49
CA GLU A 537 -20.25 18.93 -15.64
C GLU A 537 -19.01 19.79 -15.89
N PRO A 538 -17.96 19.25 -16.55
CA PRO A 538 -16.81 20.02 -16.99
C PRO A 538 -17.22 21.15 -17.96
N GLY A 539 -17.30 22.38 -17.46
CA GLY A 539 -17.73 23.57 -18.22
C GLY A 539 -18.82 24.37 -17.54
N ASP A 540 -19.53 23.78 -16.57
CA ASP A 540 -20.49 24.51 -15.74
C ASP A 540 -19.77 25.58 -14.90
N LYS A 541 -20.38 26.75 -14.82
CA LYS A 541 -19.98 27.76 -13.81
C LYS A 541 -20.55 27.31 -12.48
N TYR A 542 -19.72 27.25 -11.44
CA TYR A 542 -20.20 26.89 -10.11
C TYR A 542 -19.46 27.63 -9.00
N VAL A 543 -20.11 27.73 -7.85
CA VAL A 543 -19.52 28.15 -6.57
C VAL A 543 -19.64 27.01 -5.57
N THR A 544 -18.68 26.93 -4.64
CA THR A 544 -18.65 25.94 -3.57
C THR A 544 -18.89 26.62 -2.24
N LEU A 545 -19.87 26.15 -1.48
CA LEU A 545 -20.05 26.55 -0.09
C LEU A 545 -19.85 25.36 0.85
N VAL A 546 -19.37 25.66 2.05
CA VAL A 546 -19.09 24.64 3.06
C VAL A 546 -20.17 24.69 4.13
N TYR A 547 -20.95 23.63 4.28
CA TYR A 547 -21.87 23.48 5.41
C TYR A 547 -21.12 22.86 6.60
N ALA A 548 -20.98 23.61 7.69
CA ALA A 548 -20.30 23.18 8.91
C ALA A 548 -21.29 22.85 10.03
N GLY A 549 -21.39 21.57 10.41
CA GLY A 549 -22.36 21.06 11.39
C GLY A 549 -21.83 19.92 12.28
N PRO A 550 -22.60 19.49 13.29
CA PRO A 550 -22.23 18.42 14.22
C PRO A 550 -22.64 17.04 13.68
N PHE A 551 -21.87 16.47 12.74
CA PHE A 551 -22.19 15.18 12.12
C PHE A 551 -21.87 13.97 13.01
N THR A 552 -21.23 14.17 14.15
CA THR A 552 -20.92 13.11 15.11
C THR A 552 -21.62 13.37 16.43
N ALA A 553 -22.12 12.33 17.09
CA ALA A 553 -22.64 12.39 18.44
C ALA A 553 -22.57 10.99 19.10
N ARG A 554 -22.77 10.93 20.43
CA ARG A 554 -22.79 9.66 21.18
C ARG A 554 -23.99 8.78 20.85
N SER A 555 -25.11 9.39 20.47
CA SER A 555 -26.30 8.73 19.98
C SER A 555 -26.67 9.31 18.61
N PRO A 556 -27.31 8.53 17.72
CA PRO A 556 -27.80 9.04 16.44
C PRO A 556 -28.64 10.32 16.61
N GLU A 557 -29.52 10.36 17.61
CA GLU A 557 -30.39 11.51 17.92
C GLU A 557 -29.62 12.82 18.14
N GLY A 558 -28.42 12.77 18.70
CA GLY A 558 -27.57 13.96 18.89
C GLY A 558 -27.11 14.61 17.59
N THR A 559 -27.27 13.93 16.44
CA THR A 559 -26.98 14.47 15.10
C THR A 559 -28.21 15.04 14.40
N ARG A 560 -29.39 15.05 15.04
CA ARG A 560 -30.65 15.57 14.43
C ARG A 560 -30.51 16.97 13.85
N LYS A 561 -29.81 17.85 14.57
CA LYS A 561 -29.53 19.20 14.08
C LYS A 561 -28.79 19.16 12.73
N ALA A 562 -27.74 18.35 12.61
CA ALA A 562 -26.95 18.26 11.38
C ALA A 562 -27.77 17.65 10.23
N LEU A 563 -28.63 16.67 10.53
CA LEU A 563 -29.56 16.10 9.55
C LEU A 563 -30.54 17.16 9.01
N GLU A 564 -31.22 17.88 9.89
CA GLU A 564 -32.23 18.87 9.48
C GLU A 564 -31.59 20.07 8.75
N GLU A 565 -30.47 20.59 9.25
CA GLU A 565 -29.76 21.68 8.58
C GLU A 565 -29.16 21.24 7.23
N LEU A 566 -28.51 20.07 7.15
CA LEU A 566 -28.02 19.57 5.86
C LEU A 566 -29.17 19.34 4.88
N THR A 567 -30.34 18.94 5.36
CA THR A 567 -31.53 18.81 4.53
C THR A 567 -31.92 20.16 3.92
N GLY A 568 -31.93 21.24 4.69
CA GLY A 568 -32.18 22.58 4.16
C GLY A 568 -31.15 23.04 3.13
N VAL A 569 -29.86 22.76 3.38
CA VAL A 569 -28.77 23.05 2.43
C VAL A 569 -28.96 22.25 1.13
N TYR A 570 -29.23 20.96 1.22
CA TYR A 570 -29.51 20.09 0.08
C TYR A 570 -30.72 20.59 -0.73
N LEU A 571 -31.79 20.98 -0.06
CA LEU A 571 -33.01 21.47 -0.72
C LEU A 571 -32.72 22.72 -1.56
N TYR A 572 -31.89 23.65 -1.06
CA TYR A 572 -31.49 24.82 -1.83
C TYR A 572 -30.53 24.47 -2.97
N GLN A 573 -29.60 23.54 -2.74
CA GLN A 573 -28.73 23.01 -3.78
C GLN A 573 -29.52 22.38 -4.92
N HIS A 574 -30.45 21.48 -4.61
CA HIS A 574 -31.33 20.85 -5.59
C HIS A 574 -32.15 21.88 -6.37
N HIS A 575 -32.75 22.85 -5.66
CA HIS A 575 -33.51 23.94 -6.28
C HIS A 575 -32.65 24.72 -7.29
N THR A 576 -31.43 25.09 -6.89
CA THR A 576 -30.50 25.86 -7.75
C THR A 576 -30.01 25.04 -8.94
N ASN A 577 -29.65 23.78 -8.72
CA ASN A 577 -29.03 22.94 -9.76
C ASN A 577 -30.04 22.42 -10.78
N THR A 578 -31.30 22.20 -10.37
CA THR A 578 -32.38 21.74 -11.26
C THR A 578 -33.04 22.86 -12.05
N LEU A 579 -32.98 24.11 -11.58
CA LEU A 579 -33.43 25.27 -12.32
C LEU A 579 -32.31 25.80 -13.24
N ASP A 580 -32.70 26.58 -14.25
CA ASP A 580 -31.81 27.16 -15.28
C ASP A 580 -30.97 28.35 -14.74
N PHE A 581 -30.48 28.27 -13.50
CA PHE A 581 -29.51 29.24 -12.98
C PHE A 581 -28.18 29.10 -13.72
N SER A 582 -27.56 30.24 -14.00
CA SER A 582 -26.30 30.35 -14.75
C SER A 582 -25.07 29.85 -13.98
N VAL A 583 -25.17 29.81 -12.64
CA VAL A 583 -24.11 29.35 -11.73
C VAL A 583 -24.66 28.21 -10.86
N LYS A 584 -24.09 27.01 -10.98
CA LYS A 584 -24.45 25.83 -10.18
C LYS A 584 -23.88 25.93 -8.76
N LEU A 585 -24.47 25.15 -7.86
CA LEU A 585 -24.11 25.10 -6.46
C LEU A 585 -23.48 23.77 -6.07
N ARG A 586 -22.23 23.83 -5.62
CA ARG A 586 -21.51 22.72 -4.99
C ARG A 586 -21.50 22.92 -3.48
N VAL A 587 -21.78 21.86 -2.72
CA VAL A 587 -21.80 21.88 -1.25
C VAL A 587 -20.77 20.89 -0.71
N LEU A 588 -19.82 21.36 0.10
CA LEU A 588 -18.97 20.48 0.89
C LEU A 588 -19.48 20.41 2.33
N THR A 589 -19.50 19.23 2.93
CA THR A 589 -19.84 19.08 4.35
C THR A 589 -18.57 19.18 5.19
N ALA A 590 -18.69 19.80 6.36
CA ALA A 590 -17.64 19.87 7.35
C ALA A 590 -18.16 19.49 8.73
N ASN A 591 -17.48 18.55 9.40
CA ASN A 591 -17.85 18.08 10.73
C ASN A 591 -17.07 18.81 11.81
N GLY A 592 -17.80 19.52 12.68
CA GLY A 592 -17.27 20.17 13.89
C GLY A 592 -17.21 19.27 15.12
N GLY A 593 -17.51 17.97 14.99
CA GLY A 593 -17.53 17.00 16.09
C GLY A 593 -18.80 17.07 16.92
N GLN A 594 -18.84 16.28 18.00
CA GLN A 594 -20.00 16.28 18.91
C GLN A 594 -20.29 17.68 19.42
N ASP A 595 -21.54 18.12 19.28
CA ASP A 595 -22.03 19.43 19.71
C ASP A 595 -21.17 20.59 19.18
N MET A 596 -20.53 20.43 18.02
CA MET A 596 -19.58 21.40 17.49
C MET A 596 -18.42 21.72 18.46
N LEU A 597 -17.99 20.80 19.33
CA LEU A 597 -16.94 21.08 20.32
C LEU A 597 -15.51 21.14 19.72
N GLN A 598 -15.36 20.78 18.44
CA GLN A 598 -14.11 20.80 17.66
C GLN A 598 -14.17 21.85 16.52
N GLN A 599 -14.79 23.02 16.76
CA GLN A 599 -14.91 24.09 15.74
C GLN A 599 -13.56 24.51 15.16
N ILE A 600 -12.56 24.76 16.02
CA ILE A 600 -11.25 25.27 15.59
C ILE A 600 -10.55 24.27 14.64
N PRO A 601 -10.40 22.97 14.97
CA PRO A 601 -9.87 21.99 14.03
C PRO A 601 -10.64 21.91 12.70
N ALA A 602 -11.99 21.93 12.75
CA ALA A 602 -12.82 21.88 11.55
C ALA A 602 -12.59 23.11 10.66
N VAL A 603 -12.61 24.31 11.23
CA VAL A 603 -12.36 25.58 10.52
C VAL A 603 -10.97 25.61 9.90
N LYS A 604 -9.93 25.12 10.59
CA LYS A 604 -8.59 25.02 10.00
C LYS A 604 -8.59 24.16 8.73
N LYS A 605 -9.35 23.06 8.73
CA LYS A 605 -9.52 22.23 7.53
C LYS A 605 -10.31 22.91 6.42
N ILE A 606 -11.34 23.69 6.76
CA ILE A 606 -12.07 24.54 5.80
C ILE A 606 -11.11 25.51 5.11
N ILE A 607 -10.26 26.21 5.88
CA ILE A 607 -9.27 27.16 5.36
C ILE A 607 -8.24 26.45 4.46
N GLU A 608 -7.75 25.27 4.86
CA GLU A 608 -6.83 24.46 4.04
C GLU A 608 -7.46 24.03 2.70
N VAL A 609 -8.78 23.76 2.68
CA VAL A 609 -9.51 23.42 1.46
C VAL A 609 -9.72 24.66 0.60
N ALA A 610 -10.20 25.77 1.17
CA ALA A 610 -10.41 27.03 0.43
C ALA A 610 -9.12 27.59 -0.19
N GLY A 611 -7.97 27.38 0.47
CA GLY A 611 -6.67 27.75 -0.08
C GLY A 611 -6.23 26.94 -1.31
N ARG A 612 -6.83 25.76 -1.55
CA ARG A 612 -6.56 24.89 -2.71
C ARG A 612 -7.69 24.92 -3.75
N ASP A 613 -8.92 25.16 -3.32
CA ASP A 613 -10.11 25.23 -4.17
C ASP A 613 -10.69 26.66 -4.13
N PRO A 614 -10.36 27.52 -5.13
CA PRO A 614 -10.81 28.91 -5.16
C PRO A 614 -12.31 29.07 -5.43
N SER A 615 -13.02 27.97 -5.76
CA SER A 615 -14.48 28.01 -5.85
C SER A 615 -15.14 28.08 -4.47
N VAL A 616 -14.41 27.85 -3.38
CA VAL A 616 -14.94 27.96 -2.01
C VAL A 616 -15.17 29.42 -1.65
N VAL A 617 -16.43 29.82 -1.54
CA VAL A 617 -16.84 31.23 -1.37
C VAL A 617 -17.22 31.60 0.07
N GLY A 618 -17.47 30.63 0.94
CA GLY A 618 -17.87 30.90 2.32
C GLY A 618 -18.39 29.67 3.06
N VAL A 619 -18.80 29.90 4.31
CA VAL A 619 -19.29 28.85 5.23
C VAL A 619 -20.74 29.13 5.60
N VAL A 620 -21.57 28.09 5.57
CA VAL A 620 -22.92 28.08 6.14
C VAL A 620 -22.92 27.19 7.38
N GLY A 621 -23.62 27.57 8.45
CA GLY A 621 -23.69 26.79 9.68
C GLY A 621 -22.81 27.39 10.77
N LEU A 622 -22.04 26.56 11.50
CA LEU A 622 -21.42 26.94 12.78
C LEU A 622 -22.44 27.34 13.88
N GLY A 623 -23.69 26.88 13.72
CA GLY A 623 -24.85 27.34 14.49
C GLY A 623 -24.91 27.00 15.98
N ARG A 624 -23.79 26.61 16.62
CA ARG A 624 -23.73 26.45 18.09
C ARG A 624 -22.78 27.49 18.66
N ASP A 625 -23.30 28.29 19.59
CA ASP A 625 -22.48 29.21 20.38
C ASP A 625 -21.64 28.42 21.40
N THR A 626 -20.32 28.47 21.20
CA THR A 626 -19.34 27.86 22.07
C THR A 626 -18.26 28.85 22.47
N THR A 627 -17.47 28.52 23.49
CA THR A 627 -16.28 29.32 23.84
C THR A 627 -15.26 29.44 22.71
N ASP A 628 -15.29 28.52 21.73
CA ASP A 628 -14.39 28.50 20.57
C ASP A 628 -14.91 29.35 19.39
N SER A 629 -16.20 29.71 19.39
CA SER A 629 -16.85 30.41 18.28
C SER A 629 -16.21 31.76 17.91
N PRO A 630 -15.73 32.60 18.85
CA PRO A 630 -14.97 33.80 18.50
C PRO A 630 -13.69 33.49 17.72
N GLU A 631 -12.89 32.53 18.18
CA GLU A 631 -11.62 32.16 17.52
C GLU A 631 -11.88 31.53 16.14
N ALA A 632 -12.87 30.65 16.04
CA ALA A 632 -13.29 30.03 14.79
C ALA A 632 -13.71 31.09 13.75
N THR A 633 -14.53 32.07 14.15
CA THR A 633 -14.98 33.17 13.29
C THR A 633 -13.81 34.06 12.87
N ALA A 634 -12.93 34.40 13.82
CA ALA A 634 -11.73 35.20 13.54
C ALA A 634 -10.76 34.51 12.56
N LEU A 635 -10.63 33.18 12.64
CA LEU A 635 -9.82 32.39 11.70
C LEU A 635 -10.36 32.48 10.27
N LEU A 636 -11.69 32.35 10.10
CA LEU A 636 -12.34 32.49 8.80
C LEU A 636 -12.23 33.92 8.27
N GLN A 637 -12.37 34.94 9.14
CA GLN A 637 -12.21 36.34 8.77
C GLN A 637 -10.81 36.60 8.20
N ARG A 638 -9.77 36.12 8.89
CA ARG A 638 -8.37 36.23 8.44
C ARG A 638 -8.11 35.49 7.12
N ALA A 639 -8.87 34.43 6.86
CA ALA A 639 -8.82 33.69 5.60
C ALA A 639 -9.67 34.32 4.48
N GLY A 640 -10.39 35.42 4.75
CA GLY A 640 -11.26 36.08 3.77
C GLY A 640 -12.57 35.32 3.49
N LEU A 641 -12.99 34.44 4.39
CA LEU A 641 -14.20 33.62 4.25
C LEU A 641 -15.36 34.19 5.08
N PRO A 642 -16.48 34.57 4.46
CA PRO A 642 -17.69 34.93 5.18
C PRO A 642 -18.38 33.70 5.80
N VAL A 643 -19.09 33.94 6.89
CA VAL A 643 -19.92 32.96 7.61
C VAL A 643 -21.36 33.45 7.57
N VAL A 644 -22.25 32.66 6.97
CA VAL A 644 -23.69 32.84 7.07
C VAL A 644 -24.22 31.81 8.06
N ASP A 645 -24.39 32.25 9.30
CA ASP A 645 -24.77 31.38 10.40
C ASP A 645 -26.26 31.07 10.41
N THR A 646 -26.58 29.82 10.76
CA THR A 646 -27.96 29.34 10.84
C THR A 646 -28.61 29.70 12.17
N THR A 647 -28.20 29.09 13.28
CA THR A 647 -28.94 29.11 14.55
C THR A 647 -28.16 29.64 15.75
N ASN A 648 -26.98 30.20 15.58
CA ASN A 648 -26.22 30.80 16.66
C ASN A 648 -26.75 32.21 16.94
N SER A 649 -27.42 32.34 18.09
CA SER A 649 -28.04 33.57 18.58
C SER A 649 -27.06 34.52 19.30
N GLY A 650 -25.77 34.20 19.36
CA GLY A 650 -24.72 35.04 19.94
C GLY A 650 -24.49 36.33 19.15
N GLY A 651 -25.22 37.39 19.50
CA GLY A 651 -25.15 38.68 18.77
C GLY A 651 -23.78 39.35 18.79
N TYR A 652 -22.90 38.97 19.72
CA TYR A 652 -21.53 39.50 19.81
C TYR A 652 -20.66 39.10 18.59
N LEU A 653 -20.99 38.01 17.89
CA LEU A 653 -20.19 37.57 16.74
C LEU A 653 -20.25 38.58 15.60
N ALA A 654 -21.41 39.22 15.38
CA ALA A 654 -21.56 40.28 14.39
C ALA A 654 -20.88 41.58 14.80
N THR A 655 -20.88 41.91 16.11
CA THR A 655 -20.22 43.13 16.62
C THR A 655 -18.70 43.01 16.62
N ASP A 656 -18.18 41.79 16.78
CA ASP A 656 -16.75 41.56 16.89
C ASP A 656 -16.11 41.19 15.54
N TYR A 657 -16.90 40.63 14.60
CA TYR A 657 -16.40 40.10 13.34
C TYR A 657 -17.27 40.51 12.13
N SER A 658 -16.68 41.27 11.21
CA SER A 658 -17.32 41.76 9.98
C SER A 658 -17.63 40.68 8.93
N ASN A 659 -17.09 39.46 9.08
CA ASN A 659 -17.38 38.34 8.19
C ASN A 659 -18.58 37.49 8.66
N TYR A 660 -19.23 37.85 9.77
CA TYR A 660 -20.33 37.08 10.35
C TYR A 660 -21.69 37.67 9.97
N PHE A 661 -22.58 36.84 9.45
CA PHE A 661 -23.94 37.19 9.05
C PHE A 661 -24.92 36.18 9.66
N GLY A 662 -25.64 36.57 10.71
CA GLY A 662 -26.57 35.68 11.41
C GLY A 662 -27.96 35.68 10.78
N LEU A 663 -28.61 34.51 10.72
CA LEU A 663 -30.05 34.42 10.44
C LEU A 663 -30.89 34.29 11.71
N ALA A 664 -30.30 33.74 12.77
CA ALA A 664 -30.96 33.62 14.06
C ALA A 664 -31.19 34.99 14.70
N ALA A 665 -32.36 35.20 15.29
CA ALA A 665 -32.56 36.33 16.19
C ALA A 665 -31.57 36.29 17.34
N THR A 666 -30.90 37.42 17.57
CA THR A 666 -29.89 37.51 18.62
C THR A 666 -30.53 37.26 20.00
N ASP A 667 -29.75 36.76 20.95
CA ASP A 667 -30.18 36.58 22.35
C ASP A 667 -30.82 37.87 22.91
N GLN A 668 -30.30 39.03 22.49
CA GLN A 668 -30.85 40.34 22.87
C GLN A 668 -32.21 40.61 22.22
N GLU A 669 -32.39 40.39 20.92
CA GLU A 669 -33.70 40.54 20.25
C GLU A 669 -34.76 39.59 20.83
N GLN A 670 -34.35 38.36 21.17
CA GLN A 670 -35.20 37.39 21.84
C GLN A 670 -35.62 37.89 23.23
N ALA A 671 -34.67 38.38 24.02
CA ALA A 671 -34.93 38.94 25.35
C ALA A 671 -35.81 40.19 25.29
N ASP A 672 -35.62 41.08 24.31
CA ASP A 672 -36.48 42.27 24.14
C ASP A 672 -37.91 41.89 23.76
N ALA A 673 -38.10 40.92 22.88
CA ALA A 673 -39.43 40.40 22.55
C ALA A 673 -40.10 39.71 23.75
N MET A 674 -39.35 38.86 24.47
CA MET A 674 -39.83 38.21 25.68
C MET A 674 -40.18 39.22 26.78
N GLY A 675 -39.43 40.33 26.87
CA GLY A 675 -39.66 41.43 27.81
C GLY A 675 -41.04 42.08 27.67
N LEU A 676 -41.61 42.12 26.45
CA LEU A 676 -42.97 42.61 26.23
C LEU A 676 -44.03 41.75 26.94
N VAL A 677 -43.81 40.44 26.94
CA VAL A 677 -44.65 39.46 27.65
C VAL A 677 -44.37 39.51 29.14
N ALA A 678 -43.09 39.48 29.54
CA ALA A 678 -42.67 39.48 30.93
C ALA A 678 -43.17 40.73 31.69
N LYS A 679 -43.19 41.91 31.05
CA LYS A 679 -43.74 43.14 31.63
C LYS A 679 -45.24 43.02 31.94
N GLN A 680 -46.01 42.35 31.07
CA GLN A 680 -47.44 42.11 31.32
C GLN A 680 -47.65 41.06 32.42
N VAL A 681 -46.82 40.02 32.48
CA VAL A 681 -46.83 39.04 33.59
C VAL A 681 -46.53 39.73 34.91
N ALA A 682 -45.49 40.57 34.96
CA ALA A 682 -45.15 41.35 36.14
C ALA A 682 -46.29 42.28 36.57
N GLY A 683 -46.93 42.96 35.60
CA GLY A 683 -48.07 43.84 35.87
C GLY A 683 -49.28 43.11 36.43
N LYS A 684 -49.61 41.91 35.95
CA LYS A 684 -50.71 41.08 36.49
C LYS A 684 -50.39 40.53 37.88
N ALA A 685 -49.11 40.23 38.17
CA ALA A 685 -48.66 39.73 39.46
C ALA A 685 -48.43 40.85 40.50
N ALA A 686 -48.37 42.12 40.07
CA ALA A 686 -48.18 43.28 40.92
C ALA A 686 -49.44 43.55 41.76
N GLY A 687 -49.54 42.90 42.92
CA GLY A 687 -50.45 43.25 44.00
C GLY A 687 -49.84 44.32 44.92
N THR A 688 -49.81 44.07 46.23
CA THR A 688 -49.20 44.95 47.24
C THR A 688 -47.67 44.88 47.29
N ARG A 689 -47.03 43.95 46.57
CA ARG A 689 -45.56 43.80 46.49
C ARG A 689 -45.10 43.66 45.05
N LYS A 690 -43.84 44.02 44.80
CA LYS A 690 -43.17 43.78 43.52
C LYS A 690 -43.01 42.26 43.30
N PRO A 691 -43.36 41.71 42.11
CA PRO A 691 -43.17 40.29 41.84
C PRO A 691 -41.67 39.97 41.79
N ARG A 692 -41.28 38.80 42.30
CA ARG A 692 -39.89 38.34 42.34
C ARG A 692 -39.58 37.43 41.17
N ALA A 693 -38.36 37.55 40.64
CA ALA A 693 -37.85 36.62 39.65
C ALA A 693 -36.40 36.25 39.94
N LEU A 694 -35.93 35.17 39.33
CA LEU A 694 -34.52 34.80 39.33
C LEU A 694 -34.12 34.15 38.02
N VAL A 695 -32.81 34.08 37.78
CA VAL A 695 -32.26 33.35 36.64
C VAL A 695 -31.67 32.03 37.13
N LEU A 696 -32.09 30.93 36.51
CA LEU A 696 -31.51 29.61 36.68
C LEU A 696 -30.65 29.32 35.45
N SER A 697 -29.37 29.07 35.66
CA SER A 697 -28.40 28.90 34.59
C SER A 697 -27.48 27.73 34.85
N ARG A 698 -26.88 27.19 33.79
CA ARG A 698 -25.90 26.12 33.91
C ARG A 698 -24.57 26.66 34.43
N LYS A 699 -23.98 25.96 35.40
CA LYS A 699 -22.59 26.16 35.81
C LYS A 699 -21.66 25.51 34.81
N LEU A 700 -20.78 26.29 34.20
CA LEU A 700 -19.75 25.74 33.32
C LEU A 700 -18.67 25.02 34.15
N GLY A 701 -18.41 23.75 33.80
CA GLY A 701 -17.26 23.00 34.29
C GLY A 701 -16.03 23.14 33.39
N ASN A 702 -14.89 22.58 33.79
CA ASN A 702 -13.61 22.73 33.07
C ASN A 702 -13.61 22.26 31.59
N ASN A 703 -14.54 21.39 31.21
CA ASN A 703 -14.66 20.85 29.84
C ASN A 703 -15.95 21.29 29.14
N ASP A 704 -16.70 22.21 29.74
CA ASP A 704 -17.96 22.71 29.20
C ASP A 704 -17.71 23.98 28.38
N LYS A 705 -18.03 23.93 27.09
CA LYS A 705 -17.84 25.05 26.17
C LYS A 705 -19.13 25.82 25.87
N ASP A 706 -20.21 25.58 26.61
CA ASP A 706 -21.54 26.12 26.29
C ASP A 706 -21.70 27.61 26.63
N ARG A 707 -21.24 28.48 25.72
CA ARG A 707 -21.28 29.94 25.90
C ARG A 707 -22.71 30.52 25.84
N TYR A 708 -23.61 29.90 25.07
CA TYR A 708 -25.02 30.31 24.96
C TYR A 708 -25.68 30.50 26.32
N THR A 709 -25.49 29.56 27.25
CA THR A 709 -26.10 29.64 28.59
C THR A 709 -25.65 30.86 29.39
N LEU A 710 -24.41 31.33 29.17
CA LEU A 710 -23.89 32.55 29.80
C LEU A 710 -24.53 33.82 29.21
N GLU A 711 -24.66 33.88 27.89
CA GLU A 711 -25.28 35.03 27.21
C GLU A 711 -26.78 35.10 27.55
N GLN A 712 -27.49 33.97 27.52
CA GLN A 712 -28.88 33.85 27.95
C GLN A 712 -29.09 34.30 29.40
N ARG A 713 -28.17 33.93 30.31
CA ARG A 713 -28.21 34.40 31.71
C ARG A 713 -28.10 35.93 31.79
N LYS A 714 -27.19 36.52 31.03
CA LYS A 714 -26.96 37.97 30.98
C LYS A 714 -28.18 38.71 30.44
N VAL A 715 -28.66 38.34 29.25
CA VAL A 715 -29.82 39.03 28.62
C VAL A 715 -31.12 38.78 29.39
N GLY A 716 -31.31 37.57 29.93
CA GLY A 716 -32.48 37.20 30.73
C GLY A 716 -32.55 37.98 32.04
N SER A 717 -31.41 38.15 32.73
CA SER A 717 -31.32 38.98 33.95
C SER A 717 -31.71 40.43 33.67
N ALA A 718 -31.15 41.01 32.61
CA ALA A 718 -31.44 42.39 32.21
C ALA A 718 -32.92 42.57 31.80
N MET A 719 -33.47 41.61 31.05
CA MET A 719 -34.87 41.60 30.63
C MET A 719 -35.82 41.55 31.83
N LEU A 720 -35.59 40.67 32.80
CA LEU A 720 -36.43 40.56 33.99
C LEU A 720 -36.41 41.85 34.83
N ALA A 721 -35.23 42.45 35.02
CA ALA A 721 -35.11 43.73 35.72
C ALA A 721 -35.89 44.85 35.00
N LYS A 722 -35.69 44.99 33.68
CA LYS A 722 -36.38 45.98 32.83
C LYS A 722 -37.90 45.76 32.77
N SER A 723 -38.35 44.52 32.94
CA SER A 723 -39.77 44.13 32.95
C SER A 723 -40.49 44.40 34.27
N GLY A 724 -39.77 44.84 35.31
CA GLY A 724 -40.39 45.24 36.58
C GLY A 724 -40.38 44.17 37.67
N PHE A 725 -39.57 43.12 37.55
CA PHE A 725 -39.37 42.14 38.63
C PHE A 725 -38.35 42.63 39.68
N ALA A 726 -38.45 42.14 40.91
CA ALA A 726 -37.39 42.18 41.91
C ALA A 726 -36.50 40.93 41.75
N LEU A 727 -35.24 41.12 41.37
CA LEU A 727 -34.33 39.99 41.14
C LEU A 727 -33.83 39.41 42.46
N SER A 728 -33.90 38.08 42.58
CA SER A 728 -33.18 37.32 43.60
C SER A 728 -31.80 36.91 43.08
N GLU A 729 -30.93 36.44 43.97
CA GLU A 729 -29.63 35.86 43.60
C GLU A 729 -29.80 34.77 42.53
N PRO A 730 -28.97 34.77 41.46
CA PRO A 730 -28.98 33.72 40.46
C PRO A 730 -28.71 32.36 41.08
N VAL A 731 -29.36 31.33 40.55
CA VAL A 731 -29.12 29.94 40.94
C VAL A 731 -28.45 29.23 39.78
N GLU A 732 -27.44 28.42 40.10
CA GLU A 732 -26.74 27.61 39.12
C GLU A 732 -27.01 26.12 39.34
N TYR A 733 -27.12 25.37 38.24
CA TYR A 733 -27.17 23.91 38.27
C TYR A 733 -25.96 23.31 37.57
N SER A 734 -25.53 22.13 38.02
CA SER A 734 -24.43 21.39 37.39
C SER A 734 -24.98 20.27 36.52
N LEU A 735 -24.19 19.75 35.59
CA LEU A 735 -24.50 18.48 34.95
C LEU A 735 -23.98 17.30 35.79
N GLY A 736 -24.86 16.33 36.03
CA GLY A 736 -24.55 15.06 36.67
C GLY A 736 -23.90 14.05 35.73
N ARG A 737 -23.86 12.79 36.17
CA ARG A 737 -23.34 11.68 35.35
C ARG A 737 -24.20 11.54 34.08
N ARG A 738 -23.55 11.35 32.93
CA ARG A 738 -24.19 11.28 31.59
C ARG A 738 -24.79 12.61 31.09
N SER A 739 -24.29 13.75 31.57
CA SER A 739 -24.69 15.08 31.10
C SER A 739 -26.15 15.47 31.38
N SER A 740 -26.80 14.84 32.36
CA SER A 740 -28.15 15.24 32.79
C SER A 740 -28.10 16.39 33.79
N ALA A 741 -28.98 17.39 33.69
CA ALA A 741 -29.05 18.46 34.69
C ALA A 741 -29.30 17.95 36.12
N ASP A 742 -28.47 18.36 37.08
CA ASP A 742 -28.71 18.16 38.51
C ASP A 742 -29.52 19.35 39.06
N LEU A 743 -30.85 19.22 38.98
CA LEU A 743 -31.81 20.27 39.31
C LEU A 743 -32.49 20.06 40.67
N ASP A 744 -32.20 18.98 41.38
CA ASP A 744 -32.86 18.64 42.64
C ASP A 744 -32.65 19.71 43.71
N ARG A 745 -31.39 20.01 44.04
CA ARG A 745 -31.06 21.06 45.02
C ARG A 745 -31.38 22.46 44.52
N PRO A 746 -31.03 22.87 43.28
CA PRO A 746 -31.38 24.18 42.75
C PRO A 746 -32.88 24.46 42.83
N VAL A 747 -33.73 23.53 42.40
CA VAL A 747 -35.19 23.76 42.40
C VAL A 747 -35.76 23.74 43.81
N GLN A 748 -35.26 22.90 44.72
CA GLN A 748 -35.65 22.96 46.14
C GLN A 748 -35.29 24.31 46.77
N GLN A 749 -34.11 24.84 46.49
CA GLN A 749 -33.68 26.18 46.94
C GLN A 749 -34.61 27.27 46.40
N ILE A 750 -34.97 27.19 45.11
CA ILE A 750 -35.88 28.14 44.45
C ILE A 750 -37.27 28.10 45.09
N CYS A 751 -37.86 26.90 45.25
CA CYS A 751 -39.22 26.74 45.78
C CYS A 751 -39.32 26.97 47.30
N GLY A 752 -38.23 26.72 48.03
CA GLY A 752 -38.13 26.90 49.49
C GLY A 752 -37.78 28.31 49.95
N ALA A 753 -37.43 29.22 49.03
CA ALA A 753 -37.21 30.62 49.36
C ALA A 753 -38.48 31.30 49.91
N ASP A 754 -38.31 32.25 50.83
CA ASP A 754 -39.42 33.03 51.40
C ASP A 754 -39.20 34.55 51.24
N PRO A 755 -40.04 35.25 50.43
CA PRO A 755 -41.01 34.69 49.50
C PRO A 755 -40.33 34.05 48.28
N ALA A 756 -40.91 32.94 47.80
CA ALA A 756 -40.51 32.25 46.58
C ALA A 756 -40.71 33.14 45.34
N PRO A 757 -39.96 32.92 44.25
CA PRO A 757 -40.11 33.71 43.03
C PRO A 757 -41.43 33.43 42.30
N ASP A 758 -42.00 34.47 41.70
CA ASP A 758 -43.19 34.41 40.86
C ASP A 758 -42.82 34.02 39.41
N ALA A 759 -41.58 34.30 39.00
CA ALA A 759 -41.05 33.95 37.68
C ALA A 759 -39.59 33.45 37.70
N LEU A 760 -39.24 32.65 36.69
CA LEU A 760 -37.93 32.07 36.46
C LEU A 760 -37.49 32.37 35.03
N TYR A 761 -36.28 32.87 34.82
CA TYR A 761 -35.65 32.78 33.50
C TYR A 761 -34.73 31.56 33.48
N PHE A 762 -35.04 30.58 32.65
CA PHE A 762 -34.23 29.39 32.45
C PHE A 762 -33.24 29.60 31.30
N ALA A 763 -31.98 29.84 31.66
CA ALA A 763 -30.85 29.96 30.76
C ALA A 763 -30.11 28.60 30.63
N GLY A 764 -30.84 27.60 30.13
CA GLY A 764 -30.34 26.24 29.91
C GLY A 764 -30.66 25.75 28.49
N ARG A 765 -30.46 24.45 28.27
CA ARG A 765 -30.70 23.78 26.98
C ARG A 765 -31.98 22.94 27.00
N VAL A 766 -32.49 22.59 25.83
CA VAL A 766 -33.73 21.81 25.66
C VAL A 766 -33.70 20.48 26.42
N GLU A 767 -32.55 19.79 26.45
CA GLU A 767 -32.36 18.52 27.16
C GLU A 767 -32.57 18.61 28.67
N ASP A 768 -32.43 19.81 29.25
CA ASP A 768 -32.54 20.04 30.69
C ASP A 768 -33.98 20.38 31.11
N VAL A 769 -34.84 20.77 30.16
CA VAL A 769 -36.19 21.31 30.43
C VAL A 769 -37.11 20.25 31.02
N ALA A 770 -37.08 19.01 30.54
CA ALA A 770 -37.94 17.95 31.07
C ALA A 770 -37.67 17.70 32.57
N ASN A 771 -36.41 17.68 32.98
CA ASN A 771 -36.02 17.54 34.37
C ASN A 771 -36.44 18.78 35.19
N LEU A 772 -36.21 20.00 34.66
CA LEU A 772 -36.67 21.24 35.30
C LEU A 772 -38.17 21.20 35.58
N MET A 773 -38.98 20.89 34.57
CA MET A 773 -40.43 20.87 34.70
C MET A 773 -40.86 19.81 35.72
N SER A 774 -40.30 18.61 35.66
CA SER A 774 -40.56 17.56 36.65
C SER A 774 -40.22 18.00 38.08
N ARG A 775 -39.08 18.68 38.32
CA ARG A 775 -38.73 19.14 39.67
C ARG A 775 -39.59 20.30 40.15
N LEU A 776 -39.93 21.23 39.27
CA LEU A 776 -40.88 22.30 39.57
C LEU A 776 -42.25 21.73 39.95
N THR A 777 -42.69 20.67 39.27
CA THR A 777 -43.91 19.94 39.62
C THR A 777 -43.90 19.44 41.05
N HIS A 778 -42.81 18.80 41.49
CA HIS A 778 -42.73 18.21 42.83
C HIS A 778 -42.51 19.27 43.92
N SER A 779 -41.59 20.21 43.72
CA SER A 779 -41.15 21.15 44.77
C SER A 779 -41.98 22.45 44.84
N CYS A 780 -42.61 22.88 43.74
CA CYS A 780 -43.40 24.12 43.66
C CYS A 780 -44.92 23.86 43.49
N SER A 781 -45.40 22.62 43.71
CA SER A 781 -46.77 22.15 43.40
C SER A 781 -47.95 23.03 43.84
N ARG A 782 -47.80 23.84 44.89
CA ARG A 782 -48.88 24.67 45.46
C ARG A 782 -48.94 26.11 44.93
N ARG A 783 -48.07 26.52 43.99
CA ARG A 783 -47.94 27.92 43.56
C ARG A 783 -47.79 28.05 42.04
N PRO A 784 -48.43 29.05 41.40
CA PRO A 784 -48.21 29.32 39.99
C PRO A 784 -46.82 29.91 39.78
N ILE A 785 -46.05 29.38 38.82
CA ILE A 785 -44.74 29.91 38.44
C ILE A 785 -44.67 30.10 36.92
N THR A 786 -44.14 31.25 36.49
CA THR A 786 -43.88 31.51 35.07
C THR A 786 -42.42 31.22 34.75
N VAL A 787 -42.17 30.45 33.69
CA VAL A 787 -40.81 30.18 33.19
C VAL A 787 -40.63 30.87 31.84
N PHE A 788 -39.60 31.70 31.72
CA PHE A 788 -39.15 32.30 30.46
C PHE A 788 -37.87 31.58 30.01
N THR A 789 -37.70 31.31 28.72
CA THR A 789 -36.48 30.72 28.18
C THR A 789 -36.23 31.17 26.74
N GLY A 790 -35.02 30.89 26.23
CA GLY A 790 -34.57 31.26 24.90
C GLY A 790 -35.02 30.29 23.81
N ASP A 791 -34.32 30.35 22.67
CA ASP A 791 -34.74 29.70 21.43
C ASP A 791 -34.54 28.18 21.37
N ASP A 792 -33.64 27.66 22.22
CA ASP A 792 -33.20 26.26 22.13
C ASP A 792 -34.37 25.26 22.29
N LEU A 793 -35.45 25.66 22.98
CA LEU A 793 -36.67 24.87 23.15
C LEU A 793 -37.46 24.66 21.84
N THR A 794 -37.18 25.40 20.77
CA THR A 794 -37.80 25.18 19.45
C THR A 794 -37.56 23.75 18.92
N LYS A 795 -36.50 23.09 19.41
CA LYS A 795 -36.14 21.71 19.08
C LYS A 795 -36.96 20.67 19.87
N ALA A 796 -37.66 21.10 20.92
CA ALA A 796 -38.39 20.20 21.80
C ALA A 796 -39.59 19.59 21.08
N ARG A 797 -39.73 18.27 21.21
CA ARG A 797 -40.97 17.58 20.85
C ARG A 797 -41.88 17.63 22.06
N LEU A 798 -42.99 18.37 21.94
CA LEU A 798 -43.95 18.59 23.02
C LEU A 798 -44.99 17.45 23.11
N ASP A 799 -44.60 16.21 22.84
CA ASP A 799 -45.44 15.03 22.95
C ASP A 799 -45.27 14.32 24.30
N ALA A 800 -46.40 14.28 25.03
CA ALA A 800 -46.79 13.48 26.22
C ALA A 800 -45.84 13.33 27.43
N SER A 801 -44.56 13.69 27.34
CA SER A 801 -43.53 13.37 28.34
C SER A 801 -42.96 14.59 29.06
N THR A 802 -43.28 15.81 28.61
CA THR A 802 -43.08 17.01 29.43
C THR A 802 -44.23 17.06 30.43
N ASP A 803 -44.04 16.43 31.59
CA ASP A 803 -44.96 16.46 32.73
C ASP A 803 -44.98 17.87 33.35
N THR A 804 -45.45 18.84 32.57
CA THR A 804 -45.60 20.23 32.96
C THR A 804 -46.86 20.34 33.80
N THR A 805 -46.79 20.86 35.03
CA THR A 805 -48.02 20.98 35.84
C THR A 805 -49.03 21.96 35.28
N ARG A 806 -50.29 21.82 35.73
CA ARG A 806 -51.34 22.85 35.61
C ARG A 806 -50.92 24.24 36.13
N ASN A 807 -49.88 24.33 36.97
CA ASN A 807 -49.46 25.55 37.66
C ASN A 807 -48.19 26.19 37.06
N VAL A 808 -47.60 25.61 36.01
CA VAL A 808 -46.43 26.21 35.32
C VAL A 808 -46.87 26.75 33.96
N THR A 809 -46.57 28.02 33.69
CA THR A 809 -46.68 28.58 32.34
C THR A 809 -45.27 28.82 31.80
N LEU A 810 -44.96 28.24 30.65
CA LEU A 810 -43.64 28.34 30.03
C LEU A 810 -43.74 29.23 28.78
N TYR A 811 -42.84 30.19 28.63
CA TYR A 811 -42.69 30.99 27.42
C TYR A 811 -41.29 30.78 26.86
N HIS A 812 -41.20 30.54 25.57
CA HIS A 812 -39.92 30.46 24.85
C HIS A 812 -39.96 31.26 23.56
N THR A 813 -38.79 31.59 23.04
CA THR A 813 -38.64 32.16 21.70
C THR A 813 -38.46 31.03 20.67
N ALA A 814 -38.79 31.31 19.42
CA ALA A 814 -38.49 30.43 18.29
C ALA A 814 -37.92 31.22 17.12
N LEU A 815 -36.88 30.69 16.48
CA LEU A 815 -36.10 31.41 15.45
C LEU A 815 -36.77 31.42 14.07
N ALA A 816 -37.73 30.53 13.82
CA ALA A 816 -38.34 30.34 12.50
C ALA A 816 -39.85 30.69 12.52
N PRO A 817 -40.23 31.96 12.35
CA PRO A 817 -41.63 32.41 12.33
C PRO A 817 -42.33 32.07 11.01
N MET A 818 -42.38 30.78 10.66
CA MET A 818 -42.81 30.28 9.34
C MET A 818 -44.25 30.65 8.97
N SER A 819 -45.12 30.76 9.96
CA SER A 819 -46.51 31.22 9.75
C SER A 819 -46.63 32.67 9.27
N ARG A 820 -45.54 33.44 9.34
CA ARG A 820 -45.46 34.87 8.97
C ARG A 820 -44.55 35.12 7.76
N GLY A 821 -43.81 34.11 7.30
CA GLY A 821 -42.93 34.23 6.14
C GLY A 821 -43.67 34.08 4.81
N ARG A 822 -42.92 34.15 3.71
CA ARG A 822 -43.44 33.92 2.36
C ARG A 822 -42.71 32.72 1.76
N ALA A 823 -43.38 31.57 1.75
CA ALA A 823 -42.81 30.28 1.37
C ALA A 823 -43.42 29.80 0.04
N ASP A 824 -43.42 30.65 -0.98
CA ASP A 824 -44.05 30.37 -2.27
C ASP A 824 -43.42 29.10 -2.88
N GLY A 825 -44.20 28.01 -2.99
CA GLY A 825 -43.76 26.72 -3.53
C GLY A 825 -42.83 25.88 -2.63
N PHE A 826 -42.04 26.52 -1.75
CA PHE A 826 -40.98 25.89 -0.95
C PHE A 826 -41.37 24.55 -0.32
N TYR A 827 -42.48 24.48 0.43
CA TYR A 827 -42.86 23.26 1.16
C TYR A 827 -43.19 22.09 0.23
N GLN A 828 -43.89 22.36 -0.89
CA GLN A 828 -44.28 21.34 -1.85
C GLN A 828 -43.10 20.89 -2.71
N GLU A 829 -42.22 21.82 -3.10
CA GLU A 829 -40.98 21.50 -3.80
C GLU A 829 -40.05 20.68 -2.93
N SER A 830 -39.89 21.05 -1.66
CA SER A 830 -39.09 20.31 -0.69
C SER A 830 -39.60 18.89 -0.52
N TYR A 831 -40.91 18.72 -0.37
CA TYR A 831 -41.53 17.40 -0.28
C TYR A 831 -41.24 16.53 -1.51
N ARG A 832 -41.37 17.09 -2.73
CA ARG A 832 -41.07 16.37 -3.98
C ARG A 832 -39.59 16.03 -4.11
N ALA A 833 -38.69 16.96 -3.75
CA ALA A 833 -37.25 16.74 -3.79
C ALA A 833 -36.83 15.61 -2.84
N LEU A 834 -37.38 15.57 -1.62
CA LEU A 834 -37.13 14.50 -0.66
C LEU A 834 -37.74 13.17 -1.12
N GLN A 835 -38.92 13.19 -1.74
CA GLN A 835 -39.55 11.96 -2.25
C GLN A 835 -38.68 11.25 -3.29
N LYS A 836 -37.98 12.00 -4.15
CA LYS A 836 -37.03 11.45 -5.14
C LYS A 836 -35.85 10.71 -4.52
N LEU A 837 -35.54 10.98 -3.25
CA LEU A 837 -34.43 10.30 -2.57
C LEU A 837 -34.80 8.88 -2.17
N LEU A 838 -36.08 8.53 -2.05
CA LEU A 838 -36.51 7.18 -1.68
C LEU A 838 -36.17 6.15 -2.78
N PRO A 839 -36.00 4.86 -2.43
CA PRO A 839 -35.88 3.80 -3.43
C PRO A 839 -37.13 3.74 -4.33
N GLU A 840 -37.00 3.16 -5.53
CA GLU A 840 -38.15 2.97 -6.43
C GLU A 840 -39.33 2.32 -5.72
N GLY A 841 -40.50 2.96 -5.80
CA GLY A 841 -41.74 2.52 -5.13
C GLY A 841 -41.93 3.03 -3.70
N GLY A 842 -40.95 3.72 -3.11
CA GLY A 842 -41.08 4.36 -1.81
C GLY A 842 -41.97 5.61 -1.85
N THR A 843 -42.80 5.80 -0.81
CA THR A 843 -43.65 6.98 -0.66
C THR A 843 -43.46 7.62 0.71
N LEU A 844 -43.34 8.94 0.75
CA LEU A 844 -43.31 9.70 2.00
C LEU A 844 -44.71 9.78 2.64
N PRO A 845 -44.80 9.97 3.97
CA PRO A 845 -46.04 10.35 4.62
C PRO A 845 -46.61 11.64 4.02
N ARG A 846 -47.93 11.83 4.08
CA ARG A 846 -48.59 12.98 3.45
C ARG A 846 -48.24 14.29 4.17
N LEU A 847 -47.74 15.27 3.43
CA LEU A 847 -47.58 16.64 3.93
C LEU A 847 -48.95 17.36 4.05
N PRO A 848 -49.27 18.00 5.20
CA PRO A 848 -50.50 18.78 5.36
C PRO A 848 -50.59 19.98 4.41
N ALA A 849 -51.76 20.22 3.81
CA ALA A 849 -51.95 21.27 2.80
C ALA A 849 -52.12 22.68 3.40
N SER A 850 -52.85 22.81 4.51
CA SER A 850 -53.22 24.12 5.06
C SER A 850 -52.13 24.78 5.91
N LYS A 851 -51.22 23.98 6.47
CA LYS A 851 -50.12 24.42 7.36
C LYS A 851 -48.94 23.45 7.33
N PRO A 852 -48.24 23.31 6.19
CA PRO A 852 -47.12 22.40 6.07
C PRO A 852 -45.99 22.69 7.07
N TYR A 853 -45.85 23.93 7.53
CA TYR A 853 -44.86 24.36 8.52
C TYR A 853 -45.10 23.86 9.95
N GLU A 854 -46.31 23.34 10.27
CA GLU A 854 -46.59 22.70 11.57
C GLU A 854 -46.20 21.21 11.56
N ASP A 855 -45.86 20.64 10.40
CA ASP A 855 -45.35 19.27 10.30
C ASP A 855 -43.94 19.15 10.90
N LEU A 856 -43.65 18.03 11.58
CA LEU A 856 -42.37 17.81 12.26
C LEU A 856 -41.15 17.87 11.33
N LEU A 857 -41.34 17.69 10.02
CA LEU A 857 -40.28 17.91 9.02
C LEU A 857 -39.73 19.35 9.04
N PHE A 858 -40.59 20.34 9.32
CA PHE A 858 -40.24 21.76 9.28
C PHE A 858 -40.36 22.47 10.63
N ALA A 859 -41.14 21.94 11.57
CA ALA A 859 -41.53 22.60 12.81
C ALA A 859 -40.36 23.07 13.68
N SER A 860 -39.21 22.39 13.64
CA SER A 860 -37.99 22.80 14.37
C SER A 860 -37.35 24.08 13.82
N GLY A 861 -37.68 24.45 12.57
CA GLY A 861 -37.11 25.58 11.85
C GLY A 861 -35.70 25.37 11.28
N GLN A 862 -34.99 24.30 11.65
CA GLN A 862 -33.58 24.07 11.29
C GLN A 862 -33.39 23.97 9.76
N SER A 863 -34.20 23.14 9.09
CA SER A 863 -34.18 22.97 7.63
C SER A 863 -34.52 24.26 6.88
N VAL A 864 -35.39 25.09 7.45
CA VAL A 864 -35.85 26.33 6.81
C VAL A 864 -34.82 27.46 6.94
N ILE A 865 -34.22 27.59 8.12
CA ILE A 865 -33.18 28.59 8.37
C ILE A 865 -31.92 28.25 7.57
N SER A 866 -31.51 26.99 7.54
CA SER A 866 -30.37 26.54 6.73
C SER A 866 -30.61 26.72 5.23
N TYR A 867 -31.80 26.40 4.71
CA TYR A 867 -32.17 26.72 3.32
C TYR A 867 -32.00 28.22 3.03
N SER A 868 -32.48 29.08 3.93
CA SER A 868 -32.40 30.53 3.79
C SER A 868 -30.96 31.06 3.90
N ALA A 869 -30.13 30.45 4.74
CA ALA A 869 -28.71 30.79 4.90
C ALA A 869 -27.91 30.42 3.64
N THR A 870 -28.16 29.23 3.09
CA THR A 870 -27.59 28.81 1.81
C THR A 870 -28.03 29.72 0.68
N ALA A 871 -29.30 30.13 0.66
CA ALA A 871 -29.82 31.09 -0.32
C ALA A 871 -29.09 32.43 -0.25
N ALA A 872 -28.90 32.99 0.95
CA ALA A 872 -28.22 34.26 1.13
C ALA A 872 -26.75 34.22 0.70
N LEU A 873 -26.02 33.16 1.05
CA LEU A 873 -24.62 33.01 0.62
C LEU A 873 -24.52 32.80 -0.89
N TYR A 874 -25.41 31.99 -1.46
CA TYR A 874 -25.45 31.75 -2.90
C TYR A 874 -25.80 33.03 -3.68
N ASP A 875 -26.80 33.80 -3.25
CA ASP A 875 -27.19 35.08 -3.88
C ASP A 875 -26.01 36.05 -3.96
N ALA A 876 -25.22 36.16 -2.88
CA ALA A 876 -24.01 36.97 -2.86
C ALA A 876 -22.89 36.40 -3.77
N ALA A 877 -22.74 35.08 -3.81
CA ALA A 877 -21.71 34.40 -4.59
C ALA A 877 -22.00 34.34 -6.10
N SER A 878 -23.28 34.39 -6.47
CA SER A 878 -23.77 34.39 -7.85
C SER A 878 -24.23 35.76 -8.33
N HIS A 879 -23.98 36.81 -7.54
CA HIS A 879 -24.43 38.17 -7.82
C HIS A 879 -24.07 38.61 -9.24
N GLY A 880 -25.06 39.13 -9.97
CA GLY A 880 -24.90 39.54 -11.37
C GLY A 880 -24.74 38.37 -12.36
N ASP A 881 -25.26 37.18 -12.02
CA ASP A 881 -25.18 35.95 -12.83
C ASP A 881 -23.71 35.53 -13.12
N ALA A 882 -22.81 35.82 -12.17
CA ALA A 882 -21.38 35.59 -12.29
C ALA A 882 -20.84 34.80 -11.10
N VAL A 883 -19.74 34.06 -11.32
CA VAL A 883 -19.00 33.39 -10.24
C VAL A 883 -18.16 34.44 -9.52
N ASN A 884 -18.52 34.77 -8.29
CA ASN A 884 -17.78 35.70 -7.45
C ASN A 884 -16.79 34.94 -6.56
N SER A 885 -15.62 35.54 -6.32
CA SER A 885 -14.63 35.04 -5.35
C SER A 885 -15.17 35.13 -3.91
N ALA A 886 -14.47 34.52 -2.94
CA ALA A 886 -14.83 34.64 -1.52
C ALA A 886 -14.87 36.10 -1.02
N ALA A 887 -13.93 36.94 -1.48
CA ALA A 887 -13.88 38.35 -1.08
C ALA A 887 -15.04 39.17 -1.69
N GLU A 888 -15.37 38.94 -2.96
CA GLU A 888 -16.52 39.57 -3.62
C GLU A 888 -17.82 39.08 -3.01
N THR A 889 -17.94 37.77 -2.73
CA THR A 889 -19.09 37.19 -2.03
C THR A 889 -19.29 37.85 -0.67
N TRP A 890 -18.22 38.03 0.11
CA TRP A 890 -18.30 38.75 1.38
C TRP A 890 -18.80 40.19 1.20
N ALA A 891 -18.27 40.95 0.24
CA ALA A 891 -18.76 42.29 -0.05
C ALA A 891 -20.24 42.30 -0.48
N ASN A 892 -20.63 41.36 -1.34
CA ASN A 892 -21.98 41.23 -1.90
C ASN A 892 -23.01 40.79 -0.85
N LEU A 893 -22.60 40.10 0.23
CA LEU A 893 -23.51 39.74 1.32
C LEU A 893 -24.23 40.97 1.88
N TYR A 894 -23.55 42.11 2.02
CA TYR A 894 -24.17 43.37 2.45
C TYR A 894 -25.23 43.94 1.48
N ALA A 895 -25.37 43.39 0.28
CA ALA A 895 -26.39 43.74 -0.69
C ALA A 895 -27.58 42.74 -0.74
N VAL A 896 -27.46 41.57 -0.10
CA VAL A 896 -28.47 40.52 -0.11
C VAL A 896 -29.80 41.04 0.42
N ASN A 897 -30.88 40.74 -0.31
CA ASN A 897 -32.26 41.11 0.03
C ASN A 897 -33.28 40.15 -0.60
N LEU A 898 -33.42 38.97 0.00
CA LEU A 898 -34.30 37.89 -0.43
C LEU A 898 -35.69 38.03 0.21
N ARG A 899 -36.69 38.46 -0.57
CA ARG A 899 -38.02 38.85 -0.05
C ARG A 899 -39.02 37.71 0.17
N THR A 900 -38.78 36.55 -0.45
CA THR A 900 -39.70 35.41 -0.51
C THR A 900 -39.08 34.18 0.15
N MET A 901 -38.57 34.33 1.37
CA MET A 901 -38.03 33.22 2.15
C MET A 901 -39.05 32.74 3.19
N PRO A 902 -38.98 31.46 3.63
CA PRO A 902 -40.03 30.89 4.48
C PRO A 902 -40.11 31.52 5.88
N THR A 903 -39.09 32.26 6.33
CA THR A 903 -39.12 33.04 7.59
C THR A 903 -39.40 34.53 7.41
N GLY A 904 -39.48 35.03 6.17
CA GLY A 904 -39.67 36.45 5.86
C GLY A 904 -38.71 36.97 4.80
N THR A 905 -38.29 38.23 4.93
CA THR A 905 -37.25 38.83 4.10
C THR A 905 -35.88 38.63 4.76
N ILE A 906 -34.99 37.88 4.12
CA ILE A 906 -33.59 37.74 4.54
C ILE A 906 -32.78 38.85 3.87
N THR A 907 -32.33 39.81 4.65
CA THR A 907 -31.58 40.96 4.14
C THR A 907 -30.45 41.30 5.09
N PHE A 908 -29.28 41.54 4.50
CA PHE A 908 -28.14 42.16 5.19
C PHE A 908 -27.89 43.59 4.70
N ARG A 909 -28.75 44.07 3.78
CA ARG A 909 -28.75 45.45 3.35
C ARG A 909 -28.95 46.40 4.52
N GLY A 910 -28.02 47.33 4.67
CA GLY A 910 -28.00 48.31 5.75
C GLY A 910 -27.31 47.82 7.02
N PHE A 911 -26.77 46.59 7.04
CA PHE A 911 -25.88 46.16 8.11
C PHE A 911 -24.55 46.91 7.99
N ILE A 912 -24.08 47.39 9.13
CA ILE A 912 -22.79 48.07 9.24
C ILE A 912 -21.81 47.07 9.89
N PRO A 913 -20.62 46.85 9.31
CA PRO A 913 -19.61 45.99 9.91
C PRO A 913 -19.34 46.37 11.38
N TYR A 914 -19.24 45.38 12.27
CA TYR A 914 -19.00 45.55 13.71
C TYR A 914 -20.14 46.19 14.51
N GLU A 915 -21.33 46.31 13.92
CA GLU A 915 -22.54 46.71 14.63
C GLU A 915 -23.49 45.53 14.87
N ALA A 916 -24.41 45.70 15.82
CA ALA A 916 -25.40 44.68 16.13
C ALA A 916 -26.35 44.49 14.92
N GLN A 917 -26.51 43.24 14.50
CA GLN A 917 -27.47 42.87 13.46
C GLN A 917 -28.87 42.80 14.06
N ALA A 918 -29.83 43.45 13.41
CA ALA A 918 -31.22 43.49 13.84
C ALA A 918 -32.14 43.18 12.65
N GLY A 919 -33.40 42.85 12.93
CA GLY A 919 -34.37 42.55 11.86
C GLY A 919 -34.64 41.07 11.67
N HIS A 920 -34.09 40.19 12.51
CA HIS A 920 -34.30 38.75 12.40
C HIS A 920 -35.75 38.34 12.72
N GLY A 921 -36.20 37.24 12.13
CA GLY A 921 -37.50 36.66 12.43
C GLY A 921 -37.50 35.95 13.78
N LEU A 922 -38.59 36.08 14.54
CA LEU A 922 -38.78 35.30 15.76
C LEU A 922 -40.26 35.23 16.15
N ASP A 923 -40.63 34.16 16.85
CA ASP A 923 -41.90 34.01 17.55
C ASP A 923 -41.69 33.91 19.07
N VAL A 924 -42.66 34.40 19.85
CA VAL A 924 -42.77 34.14 21.30
C VAL A 924 -43.92 33.17 21.49
N VAL A 925 -43.60 31.99 22.03
CA VAL A 925 -44.51 30.86 22.16
C VAL A 925 -44.81 30.62 23.64
N GLN A 926 -46.09 30.45 23.95
CA GLN A 926 -46.58 30.03 25.26
C GLN A 926 -46.88 28.53 25.25
N ILE A 927 -46.45 27.83 26.29
CA ILE A 927 -46.77 26.44 26.56
C ILE A 927 -47.55 26.37 27.89
N THR A 928 -48.74 25.77 27.85
CA THR A 928 -49.61 25.54 29.00
C THR A 928 -50.05 24.07 29.11
N TYR A 929 -50.56 23.66 30.29
CA TYR A 929 -50.99 22.29 30.56
C TYR A 929 -52.35 22.17 31.28
N PRO A 930 -53.43 22.77 30.75
CA PRO A 930 -54.74 22.77 31.42
C PRO A 930 -55.35 21.37 31.60
N ASP A 931 -55.18 20.46 30.62
CA ASP A 931 -55.96 19.21 30.52
C ASP A 931 -55.11 17.93 30.54
N GLY A 932 -53.91 17.98 31.13
CA GLY A 932 -53.01 16.82 31.13
C GLY A 932 -52.27 16.62 29.81
N ARG A 933 -52.23 17.63 28.95
CA ARG A 933 -51.49 17.67 27.66
C ARG A 933 -50.89 19.05 27.46
N SER A 934 -49.75 19.11 26.75
CA SER A 934 -49.08 20.37 26.43
C SER A 934 -49.79 21.08 25.27
N HIS A 935 -50.07 22.36 25.45
CA HIS A 935 -50.65 23.22 24.42
C HIS A 935 -49.67 24.34 24.10
N ALA A 936 -49.18 24.38 22.86
CA ALA A 936 -48.34 25.46 22.36
C ALA A 936 -49.21 26.51 21.64
N ARG A 937 -48.98 27.79 21.93
CA ARG A 937 -49.65 28.92 21.30
C ARG A 937 -48.67 30.05 21.04
N ILE A 938 -48.57 30.50 19.80
CA ILE A 938 -47.79 31.70 19.47
C ILE A 938 -48.53 32.94 20.01
N ILE A 939 -47.87 33.69 20.91
CA ILE A 939 -48.41 34.92 21.51
C ILE A 939 -48.23 36.08 20.56
N CYS A 940 -47.01 36.24 20.07
CA CYS A 940 -46.64 37.26 19.11
C CYS A 940 -45.38 36.82 18.37
N GLY A 941 -45.00 37.58 17.36
CA GLY A 941 -43.85 37.27 16.53
C GLY A 941 -43.81 38.15 15.31
N ARG A 942 -42.66 38.19 14.65
CA ARG A 942 -42.42 38.98 13.46
C ARG A 942 -41.66 38.15 12.44
N ALA A 943 -41.96 38.36 11.17
CA ALA A 943 -41.17 37.80 10.08
C ALA A 943 -39.78 38.46 10.03
N ALA A 944 -38.80 37.76 9.45
CA ALA A 944 -37.51 38.36 9.12
C ALA A 944 -37.70 39.59 8.21
N GLY A 945 -36.89 40.63 8.42
CA GLY A 945 -36.98 41.92 7.74
C GLY A 945 -38.10 42.85 8.24
N ALA A 946 -38.96 42.40 9.17
CA ALA A 946 -39.98 43.25 9.77
C ALA A 946 -39.45 44.05 10.98
N ARG A 947 -40.12 45.18 11.29
CA ARG A 947 -39.78 46.04 12.43
C ARG A 947 -39.90 45.30 13.77
N ALA A 948 -39.25 45.84 14.79
CA ALA A 948 -39.36 45.35 16.17
C ALA A 948 -40.83 45.33 16.66
N LEU A 949 -41.13 44.35 17.51
CA LEU A 949 -42.44 44.16 18.12
C LEU A 949 -42.74 45.27 19.13
N THR A 950 -44.01 45.63 19.24
CA THR A 950 -44.54 46.60 20.20
C THR A 950 -45.41 45.91 21.25
N PRO A 951 -45.66 46.54 22.42
CA PRO A 951 -46.53 45.97 23.45
C PRO A 951 -47.93 45.57 22.93
N ALA A 952 -48.50 46.35 22.01
CA ALA A 952 -49.82 46.09 21.43
C ALA A 952 -49.86 44.81 20.57
N GLU A 953 -48.71 44.40 20.03
CA GLU A 953 -48.58 43.20 19.18
C GLU A 953 -48.37 41.92 20.00
N CYS A 954 -48.10 42.03 21.30
CA CYS A 954 -47.89 40.90 22.22
C CYS A 954 -48.93 40.82 23.36
N PRO A 955 -50.24 40.85 23.10
CA PRO A 955 -51.23 40.86 24.17
C PRO A 955 -51.33 39.51 24.90
N LEU A 956 -51.16 39.51 26.22
CA LEU A 956 -51.57 38.41 27.09
C LEU A 956 -53.07 38.49 27.35
N LYS A 957 -53.87 37.98 26.39
CA LYS A 957 -55.32 37.76 26.59
C LYS A 957 -55.59 36.93 27.82
#